data_AF-A0A8H5FDT1-F1
#
_entry.id   AF-A0A8H5FDT1-F1
#
_cell.length_a   1.000
_cell.length_b   1.000
_cell.length_c   1.000
_cell.angle_alpha   90.00
_cell.angle_beta   90.00
_cell.angle_gamma   90.00
#
_symmetry.space_group_name_H-M   'P 1'
#
loop_
_entity.id
_entity.type
_entity.pdbx_description
1 polymer ?
#
loop_
_entity_poly.entity_id
_entity_poly.type
_entity_poly.pdbx_seq_one_letter_code
_entity_poly.pdbx_strand_id
1 'polypeptide(L)'
;MDAGFQLKSLLQLQLASDSSSVAHLPYILNTLNEDCFAPNPHLAKWSARINSLLHSKDAGARWTGLCIAHKSSLTSKTFMLESAAVWLPVVIPMLSRPEPTPMLKAGIRLLITVFTTATEMSEFQRQISLPNVTKFTNALASLAGAHADTELKELCLDTLARLIPIYPNAHRATFGHLSGLALSFLNGSYPRPTSTPLLEAAARLYSILHLTGGKVGAANLWRKALDDNLAFGWEALNSVRTTFPAEARSVVQAPEGTDPSIHIPLNVDRIRCCSVIIRLLLHTMITRPVQIPAGQLIKYALALISASTEGQVDGFVDPTTRAMELSVVPTLWKYGCEIISTLADSIPQYLEPNLPRIYTVLAYRLEQPLTQHQRVYVLAAIQKLLQTSRFVDAPILPNRITRAVLPNLVVILSSSATNVEAHTDEASGKSKKGKKKAKNYAGDEVFKVSRDVICPTDVDSEVLLLALDVVRHCIQNPNLSSSQLSLASRVLLSIQLSLSQLSPSILSPNPQVFPQIQKKVNAICTEIASSSSVSLQKTLPLIARECVKIGDTELHASLDLLIHPRLPPIVRPIPTTQSLSLFRVEESVEEASARSQLGLDFEEGADEQNAVADQDAVMQDGFVSATPAPAHQEPPKELPRQPFLPSAPVVSQPSVPATVTPLPWQPKEAVVIQSTTVTSTTTRTTTSAPAPASDDSQDEDEEMPTIDLGSDSEDEED
;
A
#
# COMPACT_ATOMS: atom_id res chain seq x y z
N MET A 1 -35.10 35.56 15.64
CA MET A 1 -36.33 34.74 15.78
C MET A 1 -36.17 33.94 17.05
N ASP A 2 -37.14 33.96 17.95
CA ASP A 2 -37.06 33.19 19.20
C ASP A 2 -36.91 31.69 18.89
N ALA A 3 -35.89 31.05 19.45
CA ALA A 3 -35.56 29.65 19.21
C ALA A 3 -36.75 28.69 19.45
N GLY A 4 -37.64 29.04 20.39
CA GLY A 4 -38.88 28.30 20.66
C GLY A 4 -39.88 28.28 19.49
N PHE A 5 -39.90 29.32 18.65
CA PHE A 5 -40.86 29.45 17.55
C PHE A 5 -40.57 28.49 16.40
N GLN A 6 -39.29 28.17 16.15
CA GLN A 6 -38.88 27.31 15.05
C GLN A 6 -39.40 25.88 15.22
N LEU A 7 -39.16 25.27 16.38
CA LEU A 7 -39.60 23.89 16.66
C LEU A 7 -41.14 23.77 16.64
N LYS A 8 -41.83 24.79 17.17
CA LYS A 8 -43.30 24.88 17.11
C LYS A 8 -43.82 24.93 15.67
N SER A 9 -43.21 25.76 14.83
CA SER A 9 -43.57 25.88 13.41
C SER A 9 -43.39 24.54 12.69
N LEU A 10 -42.21 23.90 12.87
CA LEU A 10 -41.91 22.57 12.32
C LEU A 10 -42.94 21.52 12.73
N LEU A 11 -43.37 21.52 13.99
CA LEU A 11 -44.37 20.58 14.50
C LEU A 11 -45.77 20.83 13.91
N GLN A 12 -46.15 22.09 13.72
CA GLN A 12 -47.52 22.45 13.33
C GLN A 12 -47.74 22.44 11.82
N LEU A 13 -46.72 22.76 11.02
CA LEU A 13 -46.87 22.90 9.56
C LEU A 13 -46.26 21.71 8.83
N GLN A 14 -45.00 21.37 9.12
CA GLN A 14 -44.26 20.38 8.34
C GLN A 14 -44.45 18.96 8.87
N LEU A 15 -44.57 18.77 10.19
CA LEU A 15 -44.77 17.45 10.83
C LEU A 15 -46.22 17.14 11.20
N ALA A 16 -47.19 17.91 10.69
CA ALA A 16 -48.60 17.75 11.04
C ALA A 16 -49.18 16.37 10.67
N SER A 17 -48.75 15.82 9.54
CA SER A 17 -49.14 14.49 9.05
C SER A 17 -47.93 13.70 8.60
N ASP A 18 -48.09 12.38 8.47
CA ASP A 18 -47.02 11.47 8.05
C ASP A 18 -46.56 11.79 6.61
N SER A 19 -47.50 12.01 5.69
CA SER A 19 -47.20 12.42 4.31
C SER A 19 -46.51 13.77 4.22
N SER A 20 -46.95 14.75 5.01
CA SER A 20 -46.31 16.07 5.09
C SER A 20 -44.88 15.96 5.61
N SER A 21 -44.65 15.11 6.61
CA SER A 21 -43.33 14.90 7.20
C SER A 21 -42.34 14.38 6.15
N VAL A 22 -42.78 13.44 5.31
CA VAL A 22 -41.98 12.90 4.19
C VAL A 22 -41.68 13.97 3.16
N ALA A 23 -42.71 14.71 2.72
CA ALA A 23 -42.59 15.73 1.67
C ALA A 23 -41.64 16.88 2.07
N HIS A 24 -41.62 17.25 3.35
CA HIS A 24 -40.86 18.39 3.86
C HIS A 24 -39.55 18.00 4.58
N LEU A 25 -39.14 16.73 4.54
CA LEU A 25 -37.95 16.27 5.25
C LEU A 25 -36.68 17.10 4.95
N PRO A 26 -36.31 17.43 3.70
CA PRO A 26 -35.10 18.21 3.43
C PRO A 26 -35.11 19.58 4.13
N TYR A 27 -36.28 20.24 4.14
CA TYR A 27 -36.45 21.53 4.81
C TYR A 27 -36.31 21.39 6.33
N ILE A 28 -36.92 20.35 6.92
CA ILE A 28 -36.81 20.05 8.36
C ILE A 28 -35.34 19.85 8.74
N LEU A 29 -34.61 19.00 8.01
CA LEU A 29 -33.20 18.69 8.30
C LEU A 29 -32.28 19.92 8.19
N ASN A 30 -32.55 20.82 7.25
CA ASN A 30 -31.78 22.06 7.07
C ASN A 30 -32.11 23.12 8.13
N THR A 31 -33.31 23.08 8.71
CA THR A 31 -33.76 24.06 9.70
C THR A 31 -33.30 23.71 11.12
N LEU A 32 -33.07 22.42 11.43
CA LEU A 32 -32.64 21.99 12.76
C LEU A 32 -31.21 22.45 13.08
N ASN A 33 -31.09 23.27 14.12
CA ASN A 33 -29.85 23.81 14.68
C ASN A 33 -29.81 23.65 16.21
N GLU A 34 -28.69 23.99 16.85
CA GLU A 34 -28.48 23.80 18.29
C GLU A 34 -29.49 24.61 19.13
N ASP A 35 -29.89 25.79 18.67
CA ASP A 35 -30.86 26.66 19.35
C ASP A 35 -32.23 25.99 19.53
N CYS A 36 -32.64 25.14 18.57
CA CYS A 36 -33.90 24.39 18.67
C CYS A 36 -33.96 23.48 19.91
N PHE A 37 -32.79 23.07 20.42
CA PHE A 37 -32.63 22.13 21.53
C PHE A 37 -32.12 22.77 22.83
N ALA A 38 -32.01 24.10 22.87
CA ALA A 38 -31.97 24.84 24.14
C ALA A 38 -33.25 24.53 24.95
N PRO A 39 -33.30 24.81 26.27
CA PRO A 39 -34.48 24.56 27.10
C PRO A 39 -35.75 25.12 26.45
N ASN A 40 -36.56 24.23 25.86
CA ASN A 40 -37.67 24.59 25.00
C ASN A 40 -38.92 23.76 25.36
N PRO A 41 -40.07 24.41 25.63
CA PRO A 41 -41.28 23.70 26.06
C PRO A 41 -41.84 22.73 24.99
N HIS A 42 -41.36 22.82 23.74
CA HIS A 42 -41.81 21.97 22.64
C HIS A 42 -41.00 20.66 22.48
N LEU A 43 -39.94 20.44 23.26
CA LEU A 43 -39.09 19.24 23.15
C LEU A 43 -39.85 17.93 23.44
N ALA A 44 -40.75 17.93 24.43
CA ALA A 44 -41.57 16.76 24.72
C ALA A 44 -42.49 16.39 23.55
N LYS A 45 -43.10 17.40 22.90
CA LYS A 45 -43.94 17.22 21.71
C LYS A 45 -43.12 16.76 20.50
N TRP A 46 -41.90 17.29 20.36
CA TRP A 46 -40.94 16.87 19.35
C TRP A 46 -40.56 15.40 19.49
N SER A 47 -40.15 14.98 20.69
CA SER A 47 -39.84 13.58 20.99
C SER A 47 -41.05 12.66 20.74
N ALA A 48 -42.24 13.05 21.21
CA ALA A 48 -43.47 12.29 20.98
C ALA A 48 -43.78 12.14 19.48
N ARG A 49 -43.57 13.19 18.67
CA ARG A 49 -43.81 13.12 17.23
C ARG A 49 -42.79 12.23 16.52
N ILE A 50 -41.51 12.28 16.88
CA ILE A 50 -40.50 11.35 16.37
C ILE A 50 -40.90 9.91 16.70
N ASN A 51 -41.29 9.63 17.95
CA ASN A 51 -41.72 8.29 18.37
C ASN A 51 -42.94 7.82 17.57
N SER A 52 -43.93 8.70 17.35
CA SER A 52 -45.09 8.41 16.50
C SER A 52 -44.69 8.07 15.06
N LEU A 53 -43.73 8.78 14.48
CA LEU A 53 -43.24 8.51 13.12
C LEU A 53 -42.49 7.16 13.06
N LEU A 54 -41.64 6.85 14.05
CA LEU A 54 -40.93 5.57 14.14
C LEU A 54 -41.88 4.36 14.23
N HIS A 55 -43.05 4.54 14.84
CA HIS A 55 -44.10 3.52 14.94
C HIS A 55 -45.14 3.56 13.81
N SER A 56 -44.99 4.46 12.83
CA SER A 56 -45.98 4.56 11.75
C SER A 56 -46.05 3.28 10.92
N LYS A 57 -47.23 2.98 10.38
CA LYS A 57 -47.43 1.89 9.42
C LYS A 57 -46.81 2.24 8.06
N ASP A 58 -46.73 3.53 7.73
CA ASP A 58 -46.11 4.01 6.50
C ASP A 58 -44.58 3.95 6.58
N ALA A 59 -43.95 3.32 5.59
CA ALA A 59 -42.49 3.20 5.53
C ALA A 59 -41.82 4.56 5.31
N GLY A 60 -42.46 5.47 4.56
CA GLY A 60 -41.96 6.84 4.36
C GLY A 60 -41.89 7.61 5.68
N ALA A 61 -42.97 7.53 6.47
CA ALA A 61 -43.04 8.14 7.80
C ALA A 61 -41.98 7.58 8.77
N ARG A 62 -41.77 6.25 8.80
CA ARG A 62 -40.70 5.64 9.62
C ARG A 62 -39.32 6.11 9.21
N TRP A 63 -39.03 6.13 7.90
CA TRP A 63 -37.76 6.66 7.36
C TRP A 63 -37.53 8.11 7.76
N THR A 64 -38.58 8.94 7.65
CA THR A 64 -38.57 10.34 8.09
C THR A 64 -38.27 10.46 9.58
N GLY A 65 -38.93 9.66 10.42
CA GLY A 65 -38.68 9.59 11.86
C GLY A 65 -37.21 9.26 12.19
N LEU A 66 -36.61 8.29 11.49
CA LEU A 66 -35.20 7.93 11.66
C LEU A 66 -34.26 9.07 11.27
N CYS A 67 -34.50 9.73 10.13
CA CYS A 67 -33.68 10.85 9.68
C CYS A 67 -33.73 12.04 10.65
N ILE A 68 -34.92 12.36 11.18
CA ILE A 68 -35.11 13.44 12.14
C ILE A 68 -34.49 13.08 13.49
N ALA A 69 -34.67 11.85 13.98
CA ALA A 69 -34.03 11.38 15.20
C ALA A 69 -32.49 11.46 15.08
N HIS A 70 -31.93 11.05 13.94
CA HIS A 70 -30.49 11.10 13.70
C HIS A 70 -29.97 12.54 13.69
N LYS A 71 -30.62 13.44 12.94
CA LYS A 71 -30.24 14.86 12.92
C LYS A 71 -30.36 15.50 14.30
N SER A 72 -31.46 15.23 15.02
CA SER A 72 -31.64 15.71 16.40
C SER A 72 -30.52 15.20 17.31
N SER A 73 -30.06 13.96 17.10
CA SER A 73 -28.97 13.36 17.87
C SER A 73 -27.62 14.02 17.63
N LEU A 74 -27.34 14.38 16.38
CA LEU A 74 -26.13 15.12 16.01
C LEU A 74 -26.14 16.56 16.53
N THR A 75 -27.33 17.16 16.63
CA THR A 75 -27.49 18.56 17.04
C THR A 75 -27.55 18.73 18.57
N SER A 76 -28.07 17.76 19.32
CA SER A 76 -28.11 17.84 20.80
C SER A 76 -27.84 16.48 21.45
N LYS A 77 -26.66 16.39 22.09
CA LYS A 77 -26.26 15.21 22.88
C LYS A 77 -27.23 14.95 24.03
N THR A 78 -27.67 15.99 24.74
CA THR A 78 -28.61 15.86 25.87
C THR A 78 -29.94 15.26 25.44
N PHE A 79 -30.53 15.79 24.36
CA PHE A 79 -31.79 15.28 23.82
C PHE A 79 -31.68 13.83 23.35
N MET A 80 -30.56 13.47 22.71
CA MET A 80 -30.26 12.10 22.31
C MET A 80 -30.25 11.14 23.50
N LEU A 81 -29.57 11.51 24.60
CA LEU A 81 -29.45 10.66 25.79
C LEU A 81 -30.82 10.37 26.43
N GLU A 82 -31.69 11.38 26.49
CA GLU A 82 -33.05 11.25 27.03
C GLU A 82 -33.94 10.37 26.15
N SER A 83 -33.77 10.45 24.82
CA SER A 83 -34.64 9.75 23.86
C SER A 83 -34.14 8.36 23.45
N ALA A 84 -32.84 8.08 23.60
CA ALA A 84 -32.22 6.83 23.14
C ALA A 84 -32.86 5.58 23.76
N ALA A 85 -33.22 5.62 25.04
CA ALA A 85 -33.87 4.50 25.72
C ALA A 85 -35.19 4.08 25.05
N VAL A 86 -35.89 5.03 24.41
CA VAL A 86 -37.14 4.78 23.68
C VAL A 86 -36.86 4.38 22.23
N TRP A 87 -35.86 4.97 21.59
CA TRP A 87 -35.56 4.68 20.18
C TRP A 87 -34.91 3.32 19.95
N LEU A 88 -33.94 2.91 20.79
CA LEU A 88 -33.18 1.67 20.57
C LEU A 88 -34.07 0.42 20.47
N PRO A 89 -35.05 0.19 21.38
CA PRO A 89 -35.92 -1.00 21.31
C PRO A 89 -36.82 -1.04 20.08
N VAL A 90 -37.07 0.10 19.44
CA VAL A 90 -37.90 0.21 18.24
C VAL A 90 -37.06 -0.03 16.99
N VAL A 91 -35.90 0.63 16.90
CA VAL A 91 -35.08 0.66 15.69
C VAL A 91 -34.26 -0.63 15.50
N ILE A 92 -33.78 -1.27 16.57
CA ILE A 92 -32.98 -2.50 16.44
C ILE A 92 -33.81 -3.63 15.79
N PRO A 93 -35.04 -3.95 16.23
CA PRO A 93 -35.86 -4.96 15.56
C PRO A 93 -36.22 -4.64 14.10
N MET A 94 -36.24 -3.36 13.71
CA MET A 94 -36.46 -2.97 12.30
C MET A 94 -35.35 -3.48 11.39
N LEU A 95 -34.13 -3.66 11.90
CA LEU A 95 -33.00 -4.19 11.11
C LEU A 95 -33.11 -5.69 10.81
N SER A 96 -33.90 -6.42 11.60
CA SER A 96 -34.15 -7.84 11.40
C SER A 96 -35.40 -8.12 10.57
N ARG A 97 -36.16 -7.08 10.21
CA ARG A 97 -37.38 -7.18 9.40
C ARG A 97 -37.08 -6.85 7.93
N PRO A 98 -37.89 -7.34 6.98
CA PRO A 98 -37.76 -6.99 5.57
C PRO A 98 -38.23 -5.55 5.35
N GLU A 99 -37.33 -4.61 5.61
CA GLU A 99 -37.57 -3.18 5.49
C GLU A 99 -36.83 -2.60 4.27
N PRO A 100 -37.31 -1.49 3.68
CA PRO A 100 -36.63 -0.87 2.55
C PRO A 100 -35.20 -0.44 2.91
N THR A 101 -34.27 -0.64 1.97
CA THR A 101 -32.84 -0.30 2.14
C THR A 101 -32.58 1.11 2.66
N PRO A 102 -33.26 2.19 2.20
CA PRO A 102 -33.05 3.53 2.76
C PRO A 102 -33.37 3.61 4.27
N MET A 103 -34.36 2.84 4.72
CA MET A 103 -34.75 2.79 6.13
C MET A 103 -33.73 2.02 6.97
N LEU A 104 -33.23 0.90 6.47
CA LEU A 104 -32.13 0.16 7.09
C LEU A 104 -30.88 1.04 7.24
N LYS A 105 -30.47 1.73 6.16
CA LYS A 105 -29.33 2.67 6.17
C LYS A 105 -29.54 3.81 7.18
N ALA A 106 -30.74 4.38 7.26
CA ALA A 106 -31.08 5.42 8.24
C ALA A 106 -31.06 4.90 9.69
N GLY A 107 -31.59 3.69 9.92
CA GLY A 107 -31.58 3.03 11.22
C GLY A 107 -30.17 2.77 11.72
N ILE A 108 -29.30 2.22 10.87
CA ILE A 108 -27.89 1.97 11.20
C ILE A 108 -27.19 3.28 11.58
N ARG A 109 -27.37 4.37 10.82
CA ARG A 109 -26.78 5.70 11.09
C ARG A 109 -27.24 6.30 12.41
N LEU A 110 -28.53 6.18 12.75
CA LEU A 110 -29.05 6.60 14.05
C LEU A 110 -28.40 5.79 15.18
N LEU A 111 -28.45 4.46 15.08
CA LEU A 111 -27.95 3.56 16.13
C LEU A 111 -26.46 3.76 16.37
N ILE A 112 -25.63 3.81 15.32
CA ILE A 112 -24.19 4.03 15.48
C ILE A 112 -23.91 5.37 16.16
N THR A 113 -24.62 6.44 15.78
CA THR A 113 -24.48 7.76 16.41
C THR A 113 -24.76 7.69 17.90
N VAL A 114 -25.88 7.06 18.31
CA VAL A 114 -26.24 6.87 19.72
C VAL A 114 -25.12 6.12 20.48
N PHE A 115 -24.61 5.03 19.90
CA PHE A 115 -23.56 4.22 20.52
C PHE A 115 -22.18 4.91 20.55
N THR A 116 -21.87 5.81 19.60
CA THR A 116 -20.57 6.49 19.53
C THR A 116 -20.51 7.82 20.28
N THR A 117 -21.64 8.52 20.46
CA THR A 117 -21.64 9.88 21.03
C THR A 117 -21.65 9.88 22.57
N ALA A 118 -22.11 8.80 23.19
CA ALA A 118 -22.26 8.67 24.64
C ALA A 118 -21.14 7.84 25.32
N THR A 119 -19.95 7.74 24.69
CA THR A 119 -18.83 6.94 25.22
C THR A 119 -18.32 7.42 26.58
N GLU A 120 -18.43 8.72 26.85
CA GLU A 120 -17.94 9.32 28.10
C GLU A 120 -18.88 9.13 29.30
N MET A 121 -20.11 8.64 29.07
CA MET A 121 -21.14 8.54 30.11
C MET A 121 -21.32 7.09 30.55
N SER A 122 -20.60 6.69 31.59
CA SER A 122 -20.58 5.31 32.10
C SER A 122 -21.96 4.79 32.51
N GLU A 123 -22.83 5.64 33.06
CA GLU A 123 -24.20 5.27 33.41
C GLU A 123 -25.04 4.93 32.18
N PHE A 124 -24.99 5.79 31.15
CA PHE A 124 -25.65 5.55 29.87
C PHE A 124 -25.13 4.27 29.22
N GLN A 125 -23.81 4.05 29.23
CA GLN A 125 -23.24 2.82 28.71
C GLN A 125 -23.77 1.58 29.44
N ARG A 126 -23.84 1.62 30.77
CA ARG A 126 -24.27 0.49 31.59
C ARG A 126 -25.76 0.18 31.42
N GLN A 127 -26.61 1.20 31.45
CA GLN A 127 -28.06 1.03 31.45
C GLN A 127 -28.65 0.87 30.05
N ILE A 128 -28.08 1.56 29.05
CA ILE A 128 -28.69 1.70 27.72
C ILE A 128 -27.81 1.03 26.66
N SER A 129 -26.52 1.36 26.58
CA SER A 129 -25.69 0.86 25.47
C SER A 129 -25.44 -0.64 25.55
N LEU A 130 -24.81 -1.12 26.62
CA LEU A 130 -24.33 -2.50 26.75
C LEU A 130 -25.42 -3.56 26.54
N PRO A 131 -26.65 -3.42 27.08
CA PRO A 131 -27.73 -4.39 26.83
C PRO A 131 -28.19 -4.49 25.37
N ASN A 132 -27.91 -3.45 24.56
CA ASN A 132 -28.39 -3.31 23.19
C ASN A 132 -27.29 -3.49 22.14
N VAL A 133 -26.00 -3.27 22.48
CA VAL A 133 -24.87 -3.39 21.53
C VAL A 133 -24.84 -4.78 20.89
N THR A 134 -24.87 -5.87 21.67
CA THR A 134 -24.80 -7.23 21.10
C THR A 134 -25.99 -7.55 20.20
N LYS A 135 -27.19 -7.04 20.53
CA LYS A 135 -28.39 -7.20 19.69
C LYS A 135 -28.23 -6.48 18.36
N PHE A 136 -27.72 -5.24 18.40
CA PHE A 136 -27.42 -4.47 17.21
C PHE A 136 -26.35 -5.16 16.35
N THR A 137 -25.26 -5.64 16.95
CA THR A 137 -24.20 -6.38 16.27
C THR A 137 -24.74 -7.63 15.56
N ASN A 138 -25.58 -8.42 16.22
CA ASN A 138 -26.19 -9.60 15.60
C ASN A 138 -27.13 -9.22 14.44
N ALA A 139 -27.89 -8.14 14.56
CA ALA A 139 -28.73 -7.65 13.48
C ALA A 139 -27.90 -7.19 12.27
N LEU A 140 -26.80 -6.46 12.50
CA LEU A 140 -25.86 -6.04 11.44
C LEU A 140 -25.19 -7.24 10.77
N ALA A 141 -24.77 -8.23 11.55
CA ALA A 141 -24.11 -9.42 11.03
C ALA A 141 -25.06 -10.26 10.15
N SER A 142 -26.31 -10.45 10.62
CA SER A 142 -27.36 -11.11 9.83
C SER A 142 -27.67 -10.35 8.54
N LEU A 143 -27.77 -9.01 8.61
CA LEU A 143 -28.04 -8.17 7.46
C LEU A 143 -26.89 -8.20 6.43
N ALA A 144 -25.64 -8.14 6.90
CA ALA A 144 -24.48 -8.25 6.03
C ALA A 144 -24.40 -9.61 5.31
N GLY A 145 -24.73 -10.70 6.02
CA GLY A 145 -24.70 -12.06 5.46
C GLY A 145 -25.80 -12.31 4.42
N ALA A 146 -27.04 -11.91 4.73
CA ALA A 146 -28.21 -12.31 3.95
C ALA A 146 -28.66 -11.32 2.86
N HIS A 147 -28.38 -10.03 3.01
CA HIS A 147 -28.93 -9.01 2.11
C HIS A 147 -28.25 -9.00 0.73
N ALA A 148 -28.92 -8.54 -0.33
CA ALA A 148 -28.34 -8.48 -1.68
C ALA A 148 -27.55 -7.18 -1.95
N ASP A 149 -28.01 -6.05 -1.41
CA ASP A 149 -27.37 -4.74 -1.61
C ASP A 149 -25.94 -4.69 -1.02
N THR A 150 -24.95 -4.46 -1.89
CA THR A 150 -23.53 -4.41 -1.52
C THR A 150 -23.20 -3.19 -0.67
N GLU A 151 -23.81 -2.03 -0.94
CA GLU A 151 -23.58 -0.82 -0.15
C GLU A 151 -24.08 -0.95 1.28
N LEU A 152 -25.19 -1.69 1.47
CA LEU A 152 -25.70 -1.97 2.81
C LEU A 152 -24.76 -2.92 3.56
N LYS A 153 -24.21 -3.94 2.90
CA LYS A 153 -23.19 -4.82 3.51
C LYS A 153 -21.97 -4.03 3.95
N GLU A 154 -21.46 -3.16 3.08
CA GLU A 154 -20.34 -2.25 3.38
C GLU A 154 -20.66 -1.42 4.62
N LEU A 155 -21.82 -0.75 4.66
CA LEU A 155 -22.25 0.04 5.82
C LEU A 155 -22.33 -0.82 7.10
N CYS A 156 -22.84 -2.04 7.03
CA CYS A 156 -22.91 -2.95 8.18
C CYS A 156 -21.51 -3.30 8.70
N LEU A 157 -20.60 -3.71 7.82
CA LEU A 157 -19.23 -4.11 8.17
C LEU A 157 -18.42 -2.94 8.73
N ASP A 158 -18.52 -1.75 8.13
CA ASP A 158 -17.87 -0.55 8.64
C ASP A 158 -18.45 -0.10 9.98
N THR A 159 -19.76 -0.26 10.18
CA THR A 159 -20.41 0.04 11.46
C THR A 159 -19.90 -0.91 12.55
N LEU A 160 -19.79 -2.20 12.26
CA LEU A 160 -19.20 -3.19 13.17
C LEU A 160 -17.75 -2.85 13.49
N ALA A 161 -16.96 -2.48 12.46
CA ALA A 161 -15.56 -2.08 12.62
C ALA A 161 -15.38 -0.87 13.54
N ARG A 162 -16.36 0.05 13.57
CA ARG A 162 -16.37 1.21 14.49
C ARG A 162 -16.84 0.86 15.91
N LEU A 163 -17.78 -0.09 16.06
CA LEU A 163 -18.33 -0.46 17.37
C LEU A 163 -17.38 -1.30 18.23
N ILE A 164 -16.63 -2.20 17.62
CA ILE A 164 -15.78 -3.15 18.36
C ILE A 164 -14.71 -2.44 19.20
N PRO A 165 -13.97 -1.42 18.73
CA PRO A 165 -13.00 -0.69 19.55
C PRO A 165 -13.64 0.02 20.75
N ILE A 166 -14.92 0.43 20.64
CA ILE A 166 -15.66 1.13 21.70
C ILE A 166 -16.17 0.14 22.76
N TYR A 167 -16.67 -1.03 22.33
CA TYR A 167 -17.26 -2.03 23.22
C TYR A 167 -16.57 -3.41 23.08
N PRO A 168 -15.24 -3.53 23.25
CA PRO A 168 -14.51 -4.76 22.93
C PRO A 168 -14.97 -5.96 23.76
N ASN A 169 -15.31 -5.73 25.03
CA ASN A 169 -15.76 -6.79 25.95
C ASN A 169 -17.15 -7.35 25.57
N ALA A 170 -18.05 -6.51 25.05
CA ALA A 170 -19.38 -6.93 24.64
C ALA A 170 -19.36 -7.86 23.40
N HIS A 171 -18.27 -7.81 22.64
CA HIS A 171 -18.11 -8.56 21.39
C HIS A 171 -17.30 -9.85 21.54
N ARG A 172 -16.84 -10.21 22.75
CA ARG A 172 -16.06 -11.44 22.98
C ARG A 172 -16.81 -12.70 22.56
N ALA A 173 -18.07 -12.81 22.95
CA ALA A 173 -18.91 -13.97 22.62
C ALA A 173 -19.24 -14.05 21.12
N THR A 174 -19.23 -12.91 20.41
CA THR A 174 -19.54 -12.84 18.98
C THR A 174 -18.31 -12.92 18.08
N PHE A 175 -17.10 -13.03 18.65
CA PHE A 175 -15.84 -13.03 17.88
C PHE A 175 -15.84 -14.07 16.75
N GLY A 176 -16.18 -15.33 17.05
CA GLY A 176 -16.17 -16.41 16.06
C GLY A 176 -17.14 -16.15 14.90
N HIS A 177 -18.35 -15.66 15.22
CA HIS A 177 -19.36 -15.32 14.22
C HIS A 177 -18.92 -14.15 13.34
N LEU A 178 -18.39 -13.07 13.93
CA LEU A 178 -17.94 -11.89 13.18
C LEU A 178 -16.70 -12.18 12.33
N SER A 179 -15.79 -13.02 12.84
CA SER A 179 -14.63 -13.50 12.08
C SER A 179 -15.08 -14.33 10.88
N GLY A 180 -15.98 -15.30 11.07
CA GLY A 180 -16.53 -16.11 9.99
C GLY A 180 -17.28 -15.28 8.94
N LEU A 181 -18.06 -14.27 9.39
CA LEU A 181 -18.73 -13.32 8.50
C LEU A 181 -17.72 -12.54 7.66
N ALA A 182 -16.69 -11.93 8.28
CA ALA A 182 -15.68 -11.19 7.55
C ALA A 182 -14.94 -12.10 6.55
N LEU A 183 -14.53 -13.29 6.98
CA LEU A 183 -13.84 -14.27 6.15
C LEU A 183 -14.68 -14.76 4.96
N SER A 184 -16.01 -14.80 5.08
CA SER A 184 -16.90 -15.14 3.97
C SER A 184 -16.79 -14.17 2.78
N PHE A 185 -16.39 -12.92 3.03
CA PHE A 185 -16.12 -11.92 1.98
C PHE A 185 -14.63 -11.85 1.57
N LEU A 186 -13.74 -12.46 2.36
CA LEU A 186 -12.28 -12.42 2.19
C LEU A 186 -11.70 -13.71 1.59
N ASN A 187 -12.54 -14.71 1.29
CA ASN A 187 -12.11 -15.99 0.70
C ASN A 187 -11.97 -15.94 -0.85
N GLY A 188 -12.00 -14.74 -1.44
CA GLY A 188 -12.05 -14.52 -2.90
C GLY A 188 -13.40 -14.88 -3.52
N SER A 189 -13.65 -14.38 -4.73
CA SER A 189 -14.88 -14.67 -5.48
C SER A 189 -14.62 -14.87 -6.97
N TYR A 190 -15.40 -15.76 -7.59
CA TYR A 190 -15.43 -16.05 -9.02
C TYR A 190 -16.89 -16.21 -9.46
N PRO A 191 -17.31 -15.75 -10.66
CA PRO A 191 -16.50 -15.21 -11.77
C PRO A 191 -16.09 -13.74 -11.61
N ARG A 192 -16.67 -13.04 -10.64
CA ARG A 192 -16.36 -11.63 -10.39
C ARG A 192 -15.57 -11.52 -9.10
N PRO A 193 -14.42 -10.82 -9.09
CA PRO A 193 -13.68 -10.58 -7.86
C PRO A 193 -14.55 -9.79 -6.88
N THR A 194 -14.33 -9.97 -5.57
CA THR A 194 -15.06 -9.22 -4.53
C THR A 194 -14.96 -7.72 -4.81
N SER A 195 -16.05 -6.95 -4.67
CA SER A 195 -15.97 -5.51 -4.90
C SER A 195 -14.96 -4.87 -3.93
N THR A 196 -14.10 -3.98 -4.42
CA THR A 196 -13.08 -3.30 -3.61
C THR A 196 -13.63 -2.67 -2.32
N PRO A 197 -14.75 -1.90 -2.34
CA PRO A 197 -15.28 -1.32 -1.11
C PRO A 197 -15.74 -2.38 -0.09
N LEU A 198 -16.37 -3.47 -0.55
CA LEU A 198 -16.79 -4.57 0.33
C LEU A 198 -15.60 -5.32 0.92
N LEU A 199 -14.58 -5.59 0.09
CA LEU A 199 -13.31 -6.18 0.52
C LEU A 199 -12.66 -5.32 1.61
N GLU A 200 -12.54 -4.01 1.39
CA GLU A 200 -11.94 -3.12 2.39
C GLU A 200 -12.76 -3.07 3.68
N ALA A 201 -14.09 -3.00 3.61
CA ALA A 201 -14.94 -3.01 4.80
C ALA A 201 -14.83 -4.34 5.59
N ALA A 202 -14.83 -5.48 4.90
CA ALA A 202 -14.64 -6.80 5.51
C ALA A 202 -13.26 -6.94 6.15
N ALA A 203 -12.20 -6.51 5.45
CA ALA A 203 -10.84 -6.57 5.95
C ALA A 203 -10.61 -5.59 7.12
N ARG A 204 -11.25 -4.41 7.12
CA ARG A 204 -11.26 -3.48 8.27
C ARG A 204 -11.91 -4.12 9.48
N LEU A 205 -13.05 -4.80 9.31
CA LEU A 205 -13.70 -5.55 10.38
C LEU A 205 -12.78 -6.66 10.90
N TYR A 206 -12.19 -7.47 10.00
CA TYR A 206 -11.29 -8.55 10.39
C TYR A 206 -10.07 -8.05 11.16
N SER A 207 -9.45 -6.94 10.71
CA SER A 207 -8.22 -6.42 11.30
C SER A 207 -8.38 -5.89 12.72
N ILE A 208 -9.58 -5.41 13.09
CA ILE A 208 -9.87 -4.86 14.43
C ILE A 208 -10.45 -5.90 15.41
N LEU A 209 -10.84 -7.10 14.95
CA LEU A 209 -11.45 -8.13 15.81
C LEU A 209 -10.54 -8.61 16.94
N HIS A 210 -9.22 -8.52 16.78
CA HIS A 210 -8.26 -8.89 17.83
C HIS A 210 -8.47 -8.09 19.13
N LEU A 211 -9.02 -6.87 19.06
CA LEU A 211 -9.31 -6.03 20.23
C LEU A 211 -10.31 -6.69 21.21
N THR A 212 -11.15 -7.61 20.73
CA THR A 212 -12.07 -8.37 21.58
C THR A 212 -11.35 -9.25 22.60
N GLY A 213 -10.10 -9.67 22.31
CA GLY A 213 -9.26 -10.50 23.20
C GLY A 213 -8.87 -9.81 24.53
N GLY A 214 -9.22 -8.53 24.71
CA GLY A 214 -8.93 -7.78 25.92
C GLY A 214 -7.44 -7.53 26.11
N LYS A 215 -7.03 -7.18 27.33
CA LYS A 215 -5.66 -6.72 27.62
C LYS A 215 -4.57 -7.77 27.35
N VAL A 216 -4.87 -9.06 27.53
CA VAL A 216 -3.87 -10.14 27.43
C VAL A 216 -4.00 -10.91 26.12
N GLY A 217 -5.23 -11.18 25.65
CA GLY A 217 -5.46 -12.00 24.47
C GLY A 217 -5.36 -11.25 23.14
N ALA A 218 -5.47 -9.91 23.12
CA ALA A 218 -5.52 -9.16 21.86
C ALA A 218 -4.25 -9.32 21.01
N ALA A 219 -3.07 -9.32 21.63
CA ALA A 219 -1.81 -9.53 20.91
C ALA A 219 -1.72 -10.93 20.27
N ASN A 220 -2.19 -11.95 20.99
CA ASN A 220 -2.22 -13.33 20.49
C ASN A 220 -3.22 -13.50 19.34
N LEU A 221 -4.40 -12.89 19.45
CA LEU A 221 -5.40 -12.90 18.38
C LEU A 221 -4.91 -12.16 17.13
N TRP A 222 -4.23 -11.02 17.30
CA TRP A 222 -3.64 -10.28 16.19
C TRP A 222 -2.56 -11.11 15.49
N ARG A 223 -1.66 -11.71 16.28
CA ARG A 223 -0.59 -12.57 15.77
C ARG A 223 -1.16 -13.75 14.99
N LYS A 224 -2.15 -14.43 15.56
CA LYS A 224 -2.86 -15.55 14.93
C LYS A 224 -3.53 -15.12 13.62
N ALA A 225 -4.26 -14.01 13.61
CA ALA A 225 -4.91 -13.51 12.41
C ALA A 225 -3.90 -13.23 11.29
N LEU A 226 -2.72 -12.70 11.63
CA LEU A 226 -1.65 -12.49 10.66
C LEU A 226 -1.03 -13.79 10.14
N ASP A 227 -0.80 -14.78 11.02
CA ASP A 227 -0.28 -16.10 10.64
C ASP A 227 -1.26 -16.87 9.76
N ASP A 228 -2.53 -16.92 10.16
CA ASP A 228 -3.60 -17.57 9.39
C ASP A 228 -3.72 -16.93 8.00
N ASN A 229 -3.67 -15.59 7.92
CA ASN A 229 -3.73 -14.86 6.65
C ASN A 229 -2.48 -15.07 5.77
N LEU A 230 -1.29 -15.21 6.38
CA LEU A 230 -0.08 -15.58 5.64
C LEU A 230 -0.17 -17.00 5.08
N ALA A 231 -0.66 -17.95 5.88
CA ALA A 231 -0.88 -19.32 5.41
C ALA A 231 -1.87 -19.35 4.24
N PHE A 232 -2.98 -18.62 4.35
CA PHE A 232 -3.98 -18.43 3.28
C PHE A 232 -3.36 -17.83 2.01
N GLY A 233 -2.52 -16.80 2.14
CA GLY A 233 -1.83 -16.20 0.99
C GLY A 233 -0.85 -17.16 0.30
N TRP A 234 -0.09 -17.93 1.07
CA TRP A 234 0.81 -18.95 0.54
C TRP A 234 0.07 -20.08 -0.17
N GLU A 235 -1.04 -20.55 0.40
CA GLU A 235 -1.89 -21.57 -0.23
C GLU A 235 -2.42 -21.07 -1.57
N ALA A 236 -2.94 -19.83 -1.62
CA ALA A 236 -3.41 -19.22 -2.85
C ALA A 236 -2.29 -19.04 -3.89
N LEU A 237 -1.10 -18.60 -3.46
CA LEU A 237 0.07 -18.46 -4.36
C LEU A 237 0.49 -19.81 -4.95
N ASN A 238 0.60 -20.85 -4.13
CA ASN A 238 0.95 -22.20 -4.59
C ASN A 238 -0.11 -22.75 -5.56
N SER A 239 -1.39 -22.45 -5.27
CA SER A 239 -2.53 -22.83 -6.10
C SER A 239 -2.55 -22.12 -7.47
N VAL A 240 -1.95 -20.93 -7.58
CA VAL A 240 -1.80 -20.19 -8.85
C VAL A 240 -0.57 -20.63 -9.65
N ARG A 241 0.39 -21.34 -9.04
CA ARG A 241 1.72 -21.58 -9.60
C ARG A 241 2.04 -23.07 -9.70
N THR A 242 1.08 -23.86 -10.17
CA THR A 242 1.17 -25.32 -10.22
C THR A 242 2.15 -25.83 -11.28
N THR A 243 2.43 -25.03 -12.33
CA THR A 243 3.33 -25.44 -13.42
C THR A 243 4.80 -25.04 -13.22
N PHE A 244 5.17 -24.53 -12.04
CA PHE A 244 6.51 -24.04 -11.73
C PHE A 244 7.20 -24.94 -10.68
N PRO A 245 8.54 -25.12 -10.76
CA PRO A 245 9.27 -25.96 -9.82
C PRO A 245 9.06 -25.45 -8.40
N ALA A 246 8.55 -26.31 -7.53
CA ALA A 246 8.32 -25.97 -6.14
C ALA A 246 9.65 -25.86 -5.40
N GLU A 247 9.93 -24.68 -4.86
CA GLU A 247 11.04 -24.48 -3.94
C GLU A 247 10.73 -25.20 -2.60
N ALA A 248 11.07 -26.49 -2.52
CA ALA A 248 11.17 -27.31 -1.29
C ALA A 248 9.92 -27.39 -0.39
N ARG A 249 8.73 -27.03 -0.87
CA ARG A 249 7.47 -27.16 -0.11
C ARG A 249 6.59 -28.26 -0.71
N SER A 250 5.97 -29.04 0.16
CA SER A 250 4.99 -30.06 -0.19
C SER A 250 3.91 -29.43 -1.08
N VAL A 251 3.97 -29.74 -2.37
CA VAL A 251 2.98 -29.24 -3.33
C VAL A 251 1.69 -29.97 -3.01
N VAL A 252 0.71 -29.24 -2.48
CA VAL A 252 -0.67 -29.71 -2.51
C VAL A 252 -1.03 -29.74 -3.98
N GLN A 253 -1.05 -30.93 -4.58
CA GLN A 253 -1.52 -31.10 -5.95
C GLN A 253 -2.95 -30.55 -5.99
N ALA A 254 -3.22 -29.68 -6.98
CA ALA A 254 -4.57 -29.21 -7.22
C ALA A 254 -5.47 -30.44 -7.40
N PRO A 255 -6.71 -30.43 -6.86
CA PRO A 255 -7.64 -31.54 -7.05
C PRO A 255 -7.76 -31.84 -8.55
N GLU A 256 -7.51 -33.09 -8.93
CA GLU A 256 -7.59 -33.51 -10.32
C GLU A 256 -8.96 -33.14 -10.90
N GLY A 257 -8.96 -32.47 -12.06
CA GLY A 257 -10.18 -32.08 -12.77
C GLY A 257 -10.72 -30.66 -12.47
N THR A 258 -10.01 -29.83 -11.72
CA THR A 258 -10.43 -28.43 -11.52
C THR A 258 -10.11 -27.58 -12.75
N ASP A 259 -11.11 -26.87 -13.31
CA ASP A 259 -10.92 -25.99 -14.48
C ASP A 259 -9.99 -24.80 -14.13
N PRO A 260 -8.86 -24.61 -14.84
CA PRO A 260 -7.96 -23.47 -14.61
C PRO A 260 -8.67 -22.12 -14.76
N SER A 261 -9.71 -22.04 -15.60
CA SER A 261 -10.51 -20.83 -15.85
C SER A 261 -11.22 -20.30 -14.60
N ILE A 262 -11.46 -21.16 -13.61
CA ILE A 262 -12.13 -20.86 -12.34
C ILE A 262 -11.10 -20.70 -11.22
N HIS A 263 -10.22 -21.68 -11.08
CA HIS A 263 -9.33 -21.79 -9.92
C HIS A 263 -8.25 -20.71 -9.89
N ILE A 264 -7.65 -20.34 -11.04
CA ILE A 264 -6.59 -19.33 -11.07
C ILE A 264 -7.15 -17.95 -10.71
N PRO A 265 -8.22 -17.43 -11.35
CA PRO A 265 -8.75 -16.11 -10.98
C PRO A 265 -9.26 -16.04 -9.54
N LEU A 266 -9.85 -17.12 -9.02
CA LEU A 266 -10.26 -17.21 -7.62
C LEU A 266 -9.07 -17.03 -6.67
N ASN A 267 -7.97 -17.75 -6.90
CA ASN A 267 -6.81 -17.65 -6.03
C ASN A 267 -6.03 -16.33 -6.21
N VAL A 268 -6.06 -15.72 -7.40
CA VAL A 268 -5.58 -14.34 -7.56
C VAL A 268 -6.40 -13.37 -6.70
N ASP A 269 -7.72 -13.56 -6.65
CA ASP A 269 -8.57 -12.75 -5.77
C ASP A 269 -8.30 -13.00 -4.28
N ARG A 270 -7.98 -14.24 -3.90
CA ARG A 270 -7.52 -14.57 -2.54
C ARG A 270 -6.20 -13.88 -2.19
N ILE A 271 -5.23 -13.83 -3.10
CA ILE A 271 -3.97 -13.09 -2.91
C ILE A 271 -4.25 -11.60 -2.73
N ARG A 272 -5.20 -11.03 -3.50
CA ARG A 272 -5.67 -9.65 -3.29
C ARG A 272 -6.27 -9.45 -1.90
N CYS A 273 -7.12 -10.38 -1.44
CA CYS A 273 -7.70 -10.32 -0.11
C CYS A 273 -6.62 -10.36 0.97
N CYS A 274 -5.66 -11.28 0.83
CA CYS A 274 -4.51 -11.42 1.71
C CYS A 274 -3.68 -10.12 1.80
N SER A 275 -3.37 -9.47 0.66
CA SER A 275 -2.59 -8.23 0.65
C SER A 275 -3.31 -7.09 1.39
N VAL A 276 -4.62 -6.95 1.18
CA VAL A 276 -5.45 -5.93 1.86
C VAL A 276 -5.53 -6.20 3.37
N ILE A 277 -5.67 -7.47 3.78
CA ILE A 277 -5.69 -7.86 5.20
C ILE A 277 -4.34 -7.55 5.86
N ILE A 278 -3.20 -7.92 5.24
CA ILE A 278 -1.86 -7.59 5.76
C ILE A 278 -1.73 -6.08 5.93
N ARG A 279 -2.13 -5.32 4.90
CA ARG A 279 -2.10 -3.85 4.94
C ARG A 279 -2.88 -3.30 6.12
N LEU A 280 -4.12 -3.71 6.30
CA LEU A 280 -4.98 -3.18 7.36
C LEU A 280 -4.56 -3.67 8.74
N LEU A 281 -4.13 -4.92 8.91
CA LEU A 281 -3.61 -5.43 10.19
C LEU A 281 -2.41 -4.64 10.68
N LEU A 282 -1.47 -4.30 9.79
CA LEU A 282 -0.27 -3.53 10.12
C LEU A 282 -0.56 -2.06 10.45
N HIS A 283 -1.62 -1.47 9.87
CA HIS A 283 -2.05 -0.11 10.15
C HIS A 283 -3.07 -0.01 11.30
N THR A 284 -3.56 -1.14 11.82
CA THR A 284 -4.57 -1.12 12.88
C THR A 284 -3.95 -0.72 14.21
N MET A 285 -4.67 0.13 14.97
CA MET A 285 -4.26 0.55 16.31
C MET A 285 -4.12 -0.64 17.26
N ILE A 286 -2.94 -0.80 17.84
CA ILE A 286 -2.64 -1.81 18.85
C ILE A 286 -2.46 -1.15 20.22
N THR A 287 -3.11 -1.69 21.25
CA THR A 287 -2.99 -1.16 22.62
C THR A 287 -1.73 -1.65 23.34
N ARG A 288 -1.11 -2.72 22.82
CA ARG A 288 0.11 -3.33 23.34
C ARG A 288 1.01 -3.73 22.18
N PRO A 289 2.34 -3.78 22.38
CA PRO A 289 3.26 -4.30 21.39
C PRO A 289 2.87 -5.71 20.97
N VAL A 290 2.91 -5.97 19.67
CA VAL A 290 2.66 -7.28 19.06
C VAL A 290 3.94 -7.80 18.41
N GLN A 291 4.10 -9.12 18.35
CA GLN A 291 5.21 -9.72 17.63
C GLN A 291 4.86 -9.80 16.15
N ILE A 292 5.72 -9.28 15.28
CA ILE A 292 5.52 -9.25 13.83
C ILE A 292 6.49 -10.23 13.18
N PRO A 293 6.02 -11.21 12.37
CA PRO A 293 6.89 -12.15 11.66
C PRO A 293 7.47 -11.51 10.40
N ALA A 294 8.27 -10.45 10.57
CA ALA A 294 8.81 -9.66 9.46
C ALA A 294 9.48 -10.54 8.40
N GLY A 295 10.27 -11.54 8.81
CA GLY A 295 10.91 -12.47 7.88
C GLY A 295 9.93 -13.26 6.99
N GLN A 296 8.79 -13.72 7.53
CA GLN A 296 7.78 -14.44 6.74
C GLN A 296 7.01 -13.51 5.81
N LEU A 297 6.70 -12.29 6.26
CA LEU A 297 6.06 -11.26 5.45
C LEU A 297 6.94 -10.85 4.26
N ILE A 298 8.23 -10.58 4.52
CA ILE A 298 9.20 -10.24 3.49
C ILE A 298 9.38 -11.42 2.54
N LYS A 299 9.51 -12.66 3.05
CA LYS A 299 9.63 -13.85 2.21
C LYS A 299 8.42 -14.02 1.28
N TYR A 300 7.20 -13.82 1.80
CA TYR A 300 5.97 -13.91 1.02
C TYR A 300 5.91 -12.81 -0.05
N ALA A 301 6.17 -11.55 0.33
CA ALA A 301 6.18 -10.44 -0.61
C ALA A 301 7.24 -10.62 -1.71
N LEU A 302 8.44 -11.08 -1.34
CA LEU A 302 9.50 -11.40 -2.30
C LEU A 302 9.13 -12.57 -3.21
N ALA A 303 8.41 -13.59 -2.73
CA ALA A 303 7.94 -14.68 -3.58
C ALA A 303 6.94 -14.17 -4.63
N LEU A 304 6.03 -13.27 -4.25
CA LEU A 304 5.12 -12.61 -5.18
C LEU A 304 5.85 -11.78 -6.24
N ILE A 305 6.80 -10.92 -5.84
CA ILE A 305 7.56 -10.07 -6.77
C ILE A 305 8.52 -10.92 -7.63
N SER A 306 9.09 -11.99 -7.07
CA SER A 306 10.03 -12.87 -7.77
C SER A 306 9.35 -13.89 -8.69
N ALA A 307 8.00 -13.94 -8.72
CA ALA A 307 7.26 -14.79 -9.65
C ALA A 307 7.71 -14.52 -11.09
N SER A 308 8.32 -15.52 -11.73
CA SER A 308 8.84 -15.40 -13.10
C SER A 308 7.86 -15.98 -14.12
N THR A 309 7.95 -15.48 -15.36
CA THR A 309 7.35 -16.11 -16.53
C THR A 309 8.19 -17.29 -17.04
N GLU A 310 9.44 -17.37 -16.60
CA GLU A 310 10.40 -18.41 -16.95
C GLU A 310 10.34 -19.61 -16.00
N GLY A 311 10.78 -20.78 -16.49
CA GLY A 311 10.83 -22.04 -15.74
C GLY A 311 9.55 -22.86 -15.83
N GLN A 312 9.69 -24.16 -16.07
CA GLN A 312 8.59 -25.12 -16.19
C GLN A 312 8.98 -26.39 -15.44
N VAL A 313 8.00 -27.04 -14.79
CA VAL A 313 8.22 -28.36 -14.17
C VAL A 313 8.45 -29.41 -15.26
N ASP A 314 9.32 -30.37 -15.00
CA ASP A 314 9.53 -31.52 -15.88
C ASP A 314 8.24 -32.36 -15.99
N GLY A 315 7.74 -32.56 -17.20
CA GLY A 315 6.56 -33.36 -17.48
C GLY A 315 5.55 -32.67 -18.41
N PHE A 316 4.43 -33.34 -18.66
CA PHE A 316 3.32 -32.75 -19.40
C PHE A 316 2.63 -31.71 -18.53
N VAL A 317 2.61 -30.45 -18.97
CA VAL A 317 1.78 -29.41 -18.35
C VAL A 317 0.76 -28.93 -19.37
N ASP A 318 -0.48 -28.76 -18.92
CA ASP A 318 -1.54 -28.23 -19.76
C ASP A 318 -1.19 -26.79 -20.21
N PRO A 319 -1.09 -26.53 -21.53
CA PRO A 319 -0.73 -25.21 -22.03
C PRO A 319 -1.77 -24.13 -21.68
N THR A 320 -3.05 -24.49 -21.49
CA THR A 320 -4.09 -23.53 -21.09
C THR A 320 -3.86 -23.03 -19.68
N THR A 321 -3.68 -23.97 -18.74
CA THR A 321 -3.29 -23.67 -17.35
C THR A 321 -2.03 -22.81 -17.34
N ARG A 322 -0.97 -23.20 -18.06
CA ARG A 322 0.28 -22.43 -18.12
C ARG A 322 0.08 -21.00 -18.62
N ALA A 323 -0.65 -20.82 -19.72
CA ALA A 323 -0.90 -19.49 -20.28
C ALA A 323 -1.64 -18.59 -19.27
N MET A 324 -2.60 -19.15 -18.53
CA MET A 324 -3.31 -18.43 -17.48
C MET A 324 -2.40 -18.08 -16.29
N GLU A 325 -1.56 -19.01 -15.81
CA GLU A 325 -0.60 -18.76 -14.75
C GLU A 325 0.43 -17.66 -15.13
N LEU A 326 0.83 -17.61 -16.41
CA LEU A 326 1.70 -16.55 -16.92
C LEU A 326 0.99 -15.19 -16.97
N SER A 327 -0.29 -15.16 -17.35
CA SER A 327 -1.06 -13.92 -17.47
C SER A 327 -1.25 -13.18 -16.14
N VAL A 328 -1.22 -13.91 -15.01
CA VAL A 328 -1.46 -13.34 -13.68
C VAL A 328 -0.18 -12.84 -12.98
N VAL A 329 1.00 -13.14 -13.53
CA VAL A 329 2.30 -12.75 -12.96
C VAL A 329 2.41 -11.25 -12.65
N PRO A 330 2.01 -10.31 -13.54
CA PRO A 330 2.04 -8.88 -13.22
C PRO A 330 1.17 -8.50 -12.01
N THR A 331 0.03 -9.18 -11.84
CA THR A 331 -0.86 -8.97 -10.71
C THR A 331 -0.22 -9.45 -9.40
N LEU A 332 0.55 -10.55 -9.44
CA LEU A 332 1.36 -10.98 -8.29
C LEU A 332 2.41 -9.94 -7.92
N TRP A 333 3.11 -9.36 -8.91
CA TRP A 333 4.09 -8.30 -8.66
C TRP A 333 3.46 -7.09 -8.00
N LYS A 334 2.28 -6.67 -8.46
CA LYS A 334 1.50 -5.57 -7.86
C LYS A 334 1.27 -5.81 -6.37
N TYR A 335 0.68 -6.95 -5.98
CA TYR A 335 0.39 -7.24 -4.58
C TYR A 335 1.65 -7.41 -3.73
N GLY A 336 2.71 -7.98 -4.28
CA GLY A 336 4.01 -8.02 -3.61
C GLY A 336 4.58 -6.63 -3.33
N CYS A 337 4.51 -5.72 -4.31
CA CYS A 337 4.96 -4.32 -4.16
C CYS A 337 4.11 -3.54 -3.15
N GLU A 338 2.78 -3.75 -3.12
CA GLU A 338 1.89 -3.15 -2.11
C GLU A 338 2.22 -3.63 -0.69
N ILE A 339 2.52 -4.93 -0.51
CA ILE A 339 2.94 -5.47 0.79
C ILE A 339 4.30 -4.86 1.20
N ILE A 340 5.28 -4.81 0.30
CA ILE A 340 6.58 -4.17 0.60
C ILE A 340 6.41 -2.70 1.00
N SER A 341 5.59 -1.95 0.28
CA SER A 341 5.31 -0.54 0.59
C SER A 341 4.66 -0.39 1.97
N THR A 342 3.71 -1.27 2.30
CA THR A 342 3.07 -1.33 3.62
C THR A 342 4.09 -1.63 4.72
N LEU A 343 4.98 -2.60 4.50
CA LEU A 343 6.02 -2.93 5.48
C LEU A 343 7.00 -1.76 5.68
N ALA A 344 7.30 -1.02 4.62
CA ALA A 344 8.15 0.16 4.66
C ALA A 344 7.52 1.28 5.50
N ASP A 345 6.20 1.46 5.42
CA ASP A 345 5.44 2.38 6.26
C ASP A 345 5.38 1.95 7.73
N SER A 346 5.08 0.67 7.98
CA SER A 346 4.73 0.21 9.31
C SER A 346 5.94 -0.23 10.15
N ILE A 347 6.96 -0.82 9.52
CA ILE A 347 8.09 -1.48 10.20
C ILE A 347 9.44 -1.27 9.49
N PRO A 348 9.84 -0.02 9.13
CA PRO A 348 11.03 0.24 8.30
C PRO A 348 12.32 -0.36 8.86
N GLN A 349 12.52 -0.31 10.19
CA GLN A 349 13.72 -0.84 10.85
C GLN A 349 13.88 -2.37 10.69
N TYR A 350 12.78 -3.10 10.59
CA TYR A 350 12.80 -4.56 10.43
C TYR A 350 13.05 -4.98 8.97
N LEU A 351 12.92 -4.05 8.02
CA LEU A 351 13.27 -4.29 6.62
C LEU A 351 14.77 -4.20 6.38
N GLU A 352 15.51 -3.41 7.17
CA GLU A 352 16.93 -3.09 6.94
C GLU A 352 17.80 -4.30 6.57
N PRO A 353 17.75 -5.44 7.30
CA PRO A 353 18.58 -6.61 6.98
C PRO A 353 18.28 -7.24 5.61
N ASN A 354 17.08 -7.02 5.07
CA ASN A 354 16.63 -7.60 3.81
C ASN A 354 16.57 -6.58 2.67
N LEU A 355 16.86 -5.30 2.92
CA LEU A 355 16.82 -4.25 1.89
C LEU A 355 17.68 -4.58 0.66
N PRO A 356 18.93 -5.05 0.78
CA PRO A 356 19.73 -5.37 -0.40
C PRO A 356 19.04 -6.38 -1.32
N ARG A 357 18.41 -7.41 -0.73
CA ARG A 357 17.66 -8.43 -1.47
C ARG A 357 16.41 -7.84 -2.12
N ILE A 358 15.64 -7.03 -1.39
CA ILE A 358 14.42 -6.38 -1.91
C ILE A 358 14.77 -5.47 -3.10
N TYR A 359 15.77 -4.60 -2.95
CA TYR A 359 16.22 -3.73 -4.04
C TYR A 359 16.80 -4.52 -5.22
N THR A 360 17.52 -5.61 -4.98
CA THR A 360 18.04 -6.47 -6.06
C THR A 360 16.90 -7.02 -6.93
N VAL A 361 15.82 -7.50 -6.29
CA VAL A 361 14.65 -8.04 -6.99
C VAL A 361 13.88 -6.92 -7.71
N LEU A 362 13.65 -5.77 -7.07
CA LEU A 362 12.95 -4.65 -7.69
C LEU A 362 13.74 -4.02 -8.85
N ALA A 363 15.06 -3.86 -8.70
CA ALA A 363 15.94 -3.38 -9.77
C ALA A 363 15.94 -4.36 -10.95
N TYR A 364 16.05 -5.66 -10.68
CA TYR A 364 15.94 -6.68 -11.72
C TYR A 364 14.61 -6.57 -12.48
N ARG A 365 13.49 -6.31 -11.79
CA ARG A 365 12.19 -6.10 -12.45
C ARG A 365 12.17 -4.86 -13.34
N LEU A 366 12.73 -3.74 -12.90
CA LEU A 366 12.81 -2.53 -13.74
C LEU A 366 13.68 -2.72 -14.98
N GLU A 367 14.67 -3.61 -14.93
CA GLU A 367 15.51 -3.94 -16.10
C GLU A 367 14.77 -4.81 -17.13
N GLN A 368 13.69 -5.49 -16.74
CA GLN A 368 12.87 -6.27 -17.66
C GLN A 368 11.92 -5.36 -18.47
N PRO A 369 11.45 -5.82 -19.65
CA PRO A 369 10.43 -5.10 -20.40
C PRO A 369 9.09 -5.11 -19.63
N LEU A 370 8.81 -4.00 -18.95
CA LEU A 370 7.57 -3.77 -18.20
C LEU A 370 6.60 -2.85 -18.95
N THR A 371 5.30 -3.13 -18.84
CA THR A 371 4.26 -2.16 -19.23
C THR A 371 4.20 -0.99 -18.25
N GLN A 372 3.58 0.13 -18.64
CA GLN A 372 3.57 1.35 -17.82
C GLN A 372 2.87 1.14 -16.47
N HIS A 373 1.73 0.46 -16.45
CA HIS A 373 1.05 0.05 -15.22
C HIS A 373 1.95 -0.80 -14.32
N GLN A 374 2.81 -1.63 -14.94
CA GLN A 374 3.74 -2.47 -14.19
C GLN A 374 4.87 -1.67 -13.56
N ARG A 375 5.38 -0.68 -14.28
CA ARG A 375 6.41 0.23 -13.78
C ARG A 375 5.92 1.04 -12.59
N VAL A 376 4.67 1.51 -12.60
CA VAL A 376 4.09 2.29 -11.49
C VAL A 376 4.25 1.57 -10.15
N TYR A 377 3.81 0.32 -10.03
CA TYR A 377 3.86 -0.35 -8.72
C TYR A 377 5.30 -0.69 -8.27
N VAL A 378 6.22 -0.97 -9.21
CA VAL A 378 7.63 -1.23 -8.87
C VAL A 378 8.31 0.06 -8.43
N LEU A 379 8.12 1.15 -9.17
CA LEU A 379 8.67 2.47 -8.83
C LEU A 379 8.09 3.01 -7.52
N ALA A 380 6.78 2.86 -7.29
CA ALA A 380 6.14 3.26 -6.04
C ALA A 380 6.74 2.50 -4.83
N ALA A 381 6.98 1.19 -4.96
CA ALA A 381 7.63 0.42 -3.90
C ALA A 381 9.08 0.86 -3.66
N ILE A 382 9.87 1.10 -4.72
CA ILE A 382 11.25 1.59 -4.60
C ILE A 382 11.26 2.98 -3.95
N GLN A 383 10.43 3.91 -4.42
CA GLN A 383 10.29 5.25 -3.86
C GLN A 383 9.96 5.16 -2.37
N LYS A 384 9.00 4.31 -2.00
CA LYS A 384 8.58 4.15 -0.61
C LYS A 384 9.69 3.60 0.28
N LEU A 385 10.45 2.62 -0.20
CA LEU A 385 11.60 2.08 0.51
C LEU A 385 12.69 3.14 0.67
N LEU A 386 13.00 3.90 -0.38
CA LEU A 386 14.02 4.95 -0.35
C LEU A 386 13.64 6.12 0.57
N GLN A 387 12.35 6.42 0.71
CA GLN A 387 11.85 7.47 1.62
C GLN A 387 11.92 7.07 3.10
N THR A 388 11.69 5.79 3.41
CA THR A 388 11.47 5.32 4.78
C THR A 388 12.71 4.65 5.38
N SER A 389 13.58 4.11 4.54
CA SER A 389 14.73 3.33 4.95
C SER A 389 16.03 4.15 4.92
N ARG A 390 17.00 3.75 5.73
CA ARG A 390 18.37 4.26 5.63
C ARG A 390 19.01 3.84 4.31
N PHE A 391 20.01 4.61 3.87
CA PHE A 391 20.78 4.25 2.68
C PHE A 391 21.39 2.86 2.83
N VAL A 392 21.24 2.05 1.78
CA VAL A 392 21.80 0.71 1.75
C VAL A 392 23.31 0.80 1.57
N ASP A 393 24.06 0.12 2.44
CA ASP A 393 25.50 -0.04 2.34
C ASP A 393 25.90 -1.06 1.26
N ALA A 394 25.42 -0.83 0.03
CA ALA A 394 25.69 -1.67 -1.12
C ALA A 394 25.84 -0.77 -2.35
N PRO A 395 27.07 -0.43 -2.77
CA PRO A 395 27.29 0.55 -3.83
C PRO A 395 26.70 0.15 -5.17
N ILE A 396 26.54 -1.14 -5.44
CA ILE A 396 25.99 -1.61 -6.72
C ILE A 396 24.50 -1.24 -6.87
N LEU A 397 23.72 -1.22 -5.79
CA LEU A 397 22.26 -1.12 -5.88
C LEU A 397 21.76 0.27 -6.29
N PRO A 398 22.22 1.40 -5.71
CA PRO A 398 21.83 2.72 -6.17
C PRO A 398 22.18 2.96 -7.64
N ASN A 399 23.35 2.48 -8.08
CA ASN A 399 23.79 2.58 -9.47
C ASN A 399 22.88 1.80 -10.41
N ARG A 400 22.54 0.55 -10.05
CA ARG A 400 21.64 -0.31 -10.83
C ARG A 400 20.23 0.27 -10.94
N ILE A 401 19.67 0.74 -9.81
CA ILE A 401 18.34 1.37 -9.77
C ILE A 401 18.34 2.64 -10.64
N THR A 402 19.32 3.52 -10.45
CA THR A 402 19.42 4.76 -11.24
C THR A 402 19.46 4.46 -12.74
N ARG A 403 20.32 3.52 -13.16
CA ARG A 403 20.42 3.08 -14.56
C ARG A 403 19.10 2.54 -15.11
N ALA A 404 18.36 1.74 -14.34
CA ALA A 404 17.08 1.18 -14.76
C ALA A 404 15.95 2.23 -14.81
N VAL A 405 16.04 3.31 -14.02
CA VAL A 405 15.01 4.34 -13.92
C VAL A 405 15.21 5.45 -14.96
N LEU A 406 16.45 5.83 -15.27
CA LEU A 406 16.77 6.91 -16.21
C LEU A 406 16.09 6.83 -17.58
N PRO A 407 15.92 5.66 -18.24
CA PRO A 407 15.19 5.56 -19.50
C PRO A 407 13.77 6.12 -19.45
N ASN A 408 13.10 6.07 -18.29
CA ASN A 408 11.76 6.65 -18.12
C ASN A 408 11.76 8.18 -18.20
N LEU A 409 12.87 8.83 -17.87
CA LEU A 409 13.01 10.29 -17.90
C LEU A 409 13.47 10.80 -19.28
N VAL A 410 14.28 10.01 -19.98
CA VAL A 410 14.84 10.36 -21.30
C VAL A 410 13.76 10.56 -22.37
N VAL A 411 12.58 9.95 -22.22
CA VAL A 411 11.45 10.12 -23.15
C VAL A 411 11.06 11.60 -23.33
N ILE A 412 11.25 12.45 -22.31
CA ILE A 412 11.01 13.90 -22.43
C ILE A 412 11.97 14.55 -23.45
N LEU A 413 13.21 14.07 -23.53
CA LEU A 413 14.27 14.63 -24.36
C LEU A 413 14.13 14.22 -25.83
N SER A 414 13.75 12.97 -26.10
CA SER A 414 13.63 12.43 -27.45
C SER A 414 12.59 13.16 -28.31
N SER A 415 11.54 13.73 -27.69
CA SER A 415 10.52 14.54 -28.39
C SER A 415 11.05 15.90 -28.89
N SER A 416 12.19 16.37 -28.37
CA SER A 416 12.77 17.65 -28.76
C SER A 416 13.56 17.53 -30.08
N ALA A 417 14.28 16.41 -30.26
CA ALA A 417 15.17 16.19 -31.40
C ALA A 417 14.42 16.05 -32.75
N THR A 418 13.28 15.35 -32.76
CA THR A 418 12.49 15.14 -33.99
C THR A 418 11.79 16.38 -34.53
N ASN A 419 11.75 17.49 -33.77
CA ASN A 419 11.16 18.75 -34.24
C ASN A 419 12.10 19.56 -35.16
N VAL A 420 13.38 19.18 -35.30
CA VAL A 420 14.37 20.01 -36.03
C VAL A 420 14.66 19.50 -37.45
N GLU A 421 14.44 18.22 -37.75
CA GLU A 421 14.95 17.60 -39.00
C GLU A 421 13.88 17.25 -40.07
N ALA A 422 12.61 17.63 -39.89
CA ALA A 422 11.56 17.37 -40.89
C ALA A 422 11.67 18.22 -42.19
N HIS A 423 12.81 18.86 -42.43
CA HIS A 423 13.09 19.63 -43.65
C HIS A 423 14.49 19.29 -44.16
N THR A 424 14.66 18.14 -44.81
CA THR A 424 15.52 17.91 -46.01
C THR A 424 15.91 16.44 -46.11
N ASP A 425 15.05 15.57 -46.64
CA ASP A 425 15.52 14.32 -47.25
C ASP A 425 14.49 13.73 -48.23
N GLU A 426 14.29 14.45 -49.33
CA GLU A 426 13.83 13.85 -50.59
C GLU A 426 14.91 14.08 -51.65
N ALA A 427 15.93 13.21 -51.71
CA ALA A 427 16.59 12.82 -52.95
C ALA A 427 17.70 11.77 -52.72
N SER A 428 17.38 10.48 -52.90
CA SER A 428 18.15 9.59 -53.79
C SER A 428 17.79 8.10 -53.61
N GLY A 429 16.59 7.70 -54.04
CA GLY A 429 16.22 6.28 -54.14
C GLY A 429 15.74 5.90 -55.53
N LYS A 430 16.67 5.55 -56.43
CA LYS A 430 16.36 5.00 -57.77
C LYS A 430 15.58 3.68 -57.64
N SER A 431 14.27 3.69 -57.89
CA SER A 431 13.55 2.45 -58.28
C SER A 431 12.64 2.67 -59.48
N LYS A 432 12.74 1.73 -60.43
CA LYS A 432 12.17 1.79 -61.77
C LYS A 432 10.71 1.31 -61.75
N LYS A 433 9.85 2.08 -62.44
CA LYS A 433 8.65 1.66 -63.19
C LYS A 433 7.66 0.72 -62.49
N GLY A 434 6.57 1.30 -61.98
CA GLY A 434 5.30 0.61 -61.70
C GLY A 434 4.14 1.59 -61.60
N LYS A 435 3.47 1.83 -62.74
CA LYS A 435 2.52 2.94 -62.98
C LYS A 435 1.09 2.49 -62.66
N LYS A 436 0.47 3.00 -61.58
CA LYS A 436 -0.99 3.28 -61.50
C LYS A 436 -1.24 4.37 -60.45
N LYS A 437 -1.51 5.58 -60.96
CA LYS A 437 -1.78 6.82 -60.22
C LYS A 437 -3.03 6.68 -59.34
N ALA A 438 -2.85 6.55 -58.03
CA ALA A 438 -3.74 7.20 -57.07
C ALA A 438 -3.11 8.56 -56.74
N LYS A 439 -3.85 9.63 -57.00
CA LYS A 439 -3.41 11.01 -56.82
C LYS A 439 -3.42 11.30 -55.31
N ASN A 440 -2.35 10.91 -54.61
CA ASN A 440 -2.14 11.31 -53.21
C ASN A 440 -2.13 12.84 -53.17
N TYR A 441 -3.09 13.38 -52.43
CA TYR A 441 -3.31 14.80 -52.26
C TYR A 441 -2.17 15.36 -51.39
N ALA A 442 -1.33 16.23 -51.96
CA ALA A 442 -0.15 16.84 -51.31
C ALA A 442 -0.50 17.82 -50.15
N GLY A 443 -1.69 17.70 -49.58
CA GLY A 443 -2.14 18.46 -48.41
C GLY A 443 -2.45 17.60 -47.19
N ASP A 444 -2.34 16.26 -47.26
CA ASP A 444 -2.65 15.38 -46.12
C ASP A 444 -1.58 15.41 -45.01
N GLU A 445 -0.37 15.85 -45.32
CA GLU A 445 0.71 16.02 -44.33
C GLU A 445 0.52 17.25 -43.44
N VAL A 446 -0.21 18.26 -43.94
CA VAL A 446 -0.52 19.49 -43.18
C VAL A 446 -1.57 19.22 -42.08
N PHE A 447 -2.32 18.11 -42.17
CA PHE A 447 -3.34 17.74 -41.19
C PHE A 447 -2.93 16.59 -40.26
N LYS A 448 -1.79 15.93 -40.50
CA LYS A 448 -1.20 14.93 -39.59
C LYS A 448 -0.18 15.54 -38.62
N VAL A 449 -0.42 16.77 -38.18
CA VAL A 449 0.29 17.38 -37.03
C VAL A 449 -0.35 16.91 -35.73
N SER A 450 -0.63 15.61 -35.60
CA SER A 450 -0.81 15.02 -34.28
C SER A 450 0.59 14.83 -33.71
N ARG A 451 1.12 15.88 -33.07
CA ARG A 451 2.35 15.76 -32.27
C ARG A 451 2.12 14.63 -31.27
N ASP A 452 3.00 13.63 -31.28
CA ASP A 452 2.93 12.54 -30.32
C ASP A 452 3.06 13.11 -28.91
N VAL A 453 2.02 12.88 -28.11
CA VAL A 453 1.99 13.32 -26.72
C VAL A 453 2.88 12.37 -25.91
N ILE A 454 3.83 12.93 -25.14
CA ILE A 454 4.86 12.17 -24.42
C ILE A 454 4.23 11.24 -23.37
N CYS A 455 3.28 11.77 -22.60
CA CYS A 455 2.49 11.03 -21.61
C CYS A 455 1.02 10.99 -22.07
N PRO A 456 0.64 10.06 -22.96
CA PRO A 456 -0.72 10.00 -23.50
C PRO A 456 -1.76 9.63 -22.42
N THR A 457 -1.35 8.92 -21.37
CA THR A 457 -2.22 8.53 -20.26
C THR A 457 -1.74 9.11 -18.92
N ASP A 458 -2.64 9.19 -17.93
CA ASP A 458 -2.29 9.58 -16.56
C ASP A 458 -1.25 8.62 -15.95
N VAL A 459 -1.25 7.34 -16.35
CA VAL A 459 -0.29 6.33 -15.86
C VAL A 459 1.13 6.65 -16.34
N ASP A 460 1.30 7.12 -17.58
CA ASP A 460 2.60 7.54 -18.09
C ASP A 460 3.15 8.74 -17.28
N SER A 461 2.26 9.67 -16.92
CA SER A 461 2.63 10.80 -16.08
C SER A 461 3.01 10.38 -14.65
N GLU A 462 2.31 9.38 -14.10
CA GLU A 462 2.61 8.82 -12.78
C GLU A 462 3.97 8.11 -12.78
N VAL A 463 4.28 7.31 -13.80
CA VAL A 463 5.61 6.68 -13.98
C VAL A 463 6.70 7.74 -13.99
N LEU A 464 6.49 8.85 -14.70
CA LEU A 464 7.47 9.92 -14.80
C LEU A 464 7.70 10.64 -13.47
N LEU A 465 6.63 10.95 -12.74
CA LEU A 465 6.69 11.57 -11.42
C LEU A 465 7.38 10.65 -10.39
N LEU A 466 7.06 9.35 -10.40
CA LEU A 466 7.70 8.36 -9.54
C LEU A 466 9.17 8.17 -9.88
N ALA A 467 9.51 8.12 -11.17
CA ALA A 467 10.90 8.01 -11.63
C ALA A 467 11.75 9.20 -11.17
N LEU A 468 11.22 10.43 -11.24
CA LEU A 468 11.88 11.62 -10.73
C LEU A 468 12.12 11.52 -9.22
N ASP A 469 11.14 11.06 -8.45
CA ASP A 469 11.29 10.88 -7.02
C ASP A 469 12.31 9.79 -6.69
N VAL A 470 12.33 8.66 -7.40
CA VAL A 470 13.33 7.60 -7.21
C VAL A 470 14.74 8.13 -7.50
N VAL A 471 14.94 8.83 -8.63
CA VAL A 471 16.24 9.42 -8.99
C VAL A 471 16.69 10.43 -7.94
N ARG A 472 15.78 11.27 -7.43
CA ARG A 472 16.08 12.21 -6.34
C ARG A 472 16.69 11.51 -5.12
N HIS A 473 16.06 10.44 -4.64
CA HIS A 473 16.56 9.70 -3.49
C HIS A 473 17.85 8.92 -3.80
N CYS A 474 18.02 8.42 -5.03
CA CYS A 474 19.26 7.78 -5.45
C CYS A 474 20.44 8.76 -5.47
N ILE A 475 20.23 10.01 -5.89
CA ILE A 475 21.26 11.06 -5.91
C ILE A 475 21.69 11.47 -4.49
N GLN A 476 20.79 11.40 -3.52
CA GLN A 476 21.10 11.62 -2.10
C GLN A 476 21.93 10.49 -1.48
N ASN A 477 22.01 9.33 -2.14
CA ASN A 477 22.71 8.17 -1.61
C ASN A 477 24.24 8.33 -1.77
N PRO A 478 25.03 8.28 -0.68
CA PRO A 478 26.47 8.45 -0.74
C PRO A 478 27.20 7.35 -1.52
N ASN A 479 26.55 6.20 -1.74
CA ASN A 479 27.11 5.07 -2.46
C ASN A 479 26.83 5.11 -3.97
N LEU A 480 26.17 6.16 -4.48
CA LEU A 480 26.02 6.37 -5.91
C LEU A 480 27.38 6.72 -6.53
N SER A 481 27.77 6.04 -7.60
CA SER A 481 29.05 6.30 -8.27
C SER A 481 29.03 7.69 -8.91
N SER A 482 30.21 8.33 -8.97
CA SER A 482 30.35 9.65 -9.60
C SER A 482 29.91 9.66 -11.07
N SER A 483 30.10 8.55 -11.80
CA SER A 483 29.66 8.39 -13.19
C SER A 483 28.12 8.41 -13.30
N GLN A 484 27.42 7.65 -12.47
CA GLN A 484 25.95 7.65 -12.47
C GLN A 484 25.36 8.96 -11.93
N LEU A 485 25.98 9.59 -10.93
CA LEU A 485 25.58 10.91 -10.44
C LEU A 485 25.71 11.98 -11.53
N SER A 486 26.83 11.99 -12.26
CA SER A 486 27.06 12.88 -13.40
C SER A 486 25.98 12.69 -14.46
N LEU A 487 25.75 11.44 -14.90
CA LEU A 487 24.77 11.11 -15.92
C LEU A 487 23.34 11.54 -15.51
N ALA A 488 22.90 11.17 -14.31
CA ALA A 488 21.57 11.53 -13.82
C ALA A 488 21.39 13.05 -13.74
N SER A 489 22.42 13.77 -13.31
CA SER A 489 22.41 15.22 -13.25
C SER A 489 22.30 15.86 -14.64
N ARG A 490 23.07 15.37 -15.64
CA ARG A 490 22.98 15.86 -17.02
C ARG A 490 21.61 15.62 -17.63
N VAL A 491 21.02 14.45 -17.39
CA VAL A 491 19.65 14.13 -17.85
C VAL A 491 18.64 15.10 -17.23
N LEU A 492 18.69 15.31 -15.92
CA LEU A 492 17.78 16.23 -15.22
C LEU A 492 17.91 17.69 -15.69
N LEU A 493 19.14 18.17 -15.90
CA LEU A 493 19.40 19.51 -16.45
C LEU A 493 18.91 19.64 -17.89
N SER A 494 19.13 18.61 -18.71
CA SER A 494 18.61 18.58 -20.08
C SER A 494 17.09 18.62 -20.09
N ILE A 495 16.44 17.92 -19.15
CA ILE A 495 14.98 17.94 -18.98
C ILE A 495 14.53 19.33 -18.54
N GLN A 496 15.20 19.95 -17.57
CA GLN A 496 14.88 21.31 -17.10
C GLN A 496 14.92 22.32 -18.26
N LEU A 497 15.99 22.28 -19.07
CA LEU A 497 16.13 23.15 -20.23
C LEU A 497 15.07 22.86 -21.31
N SER A 498 14.78 21.59 -21.57
CA SER A 498 13.78 21.18 -22.56
C SER A 498 12.36 21.57 -22.14
N LEU A 499 12.02 21.42 -20.86
CA LEU A 499 10.70 21.79 -20.32
C LEU A 499 10.38 23.28 -20.52
N SER A 500 11.39 24.16 -20.50
CA SER A 500 11.19 25.60 -20.78
C SER A 500 10.78 25.88 -22.23
N GLN A 501 11.05 24.95 -23.14
CA GLN A 501 10.78 25.05 -24.59
C GLN A 501 9.55 24.23 -25.00
N LEU A 502 9.17 23.23 -24.20
CA LEU A 502 8.04 22.35 -24.46
C LEU A 502 6.70 23.03 -24.14
N SER A 503 5.73 22.90 -25.03
CA SER A 503 4.34 23.26 -24.72
C SER A 503 3.75 22.24 -23.74
N PRO A 504 2.99 22.68 -22.70
CA PRO A 504 2.35 21.77 -21.75
C PRO A 504 1.49 20.68 -22.41
N SER A 505 0.84 21.02 -23.54
CA SER A 505 -0.01 20.11 -24.31
C SER A 505 0.74 18.95 -25.00
N ILE A 506 2.05 19.10 -25.26
CA ILE A 506 2.89 18.04 -25.83
C ILE A 506 3.27 17.02 -24.76
N LEU A 507 3.43 17.47 -23.51
CA LEU A 507 3.84 16.59 -22.43
C LEU A 507 2.70 15.67 -21.99
N SER A 508 1.50 16.22 -21.75
CA SER A 508 0.35 15.44 -21.30
C SER A 508 -0.97 16.14 -21.67
N PRO A 509 -2.07 15.39 -21.89
CA PRO A 509 -3.41 15.98 -22.03
C PRO A 509 -3.88 16.66 -20.73
N ASN A 510 -3.34 16.21 -19.59
CA ASN A 510 -3.69 16.73 -18.28
C ASN A 510 -2.85 17.99 -17.95
N PRO A 511 -3.47 19.18 -17.85
CA PRO A 511 -2.72 20.43 -17.66
C PRO A 511 -2.02 20.54 -16.30
N GLN A 512 -2.37 19.68 -15.33
CA GLN A 512 -1.75 19.68 -14.00
C GLN A 512 -0.40 18.94 -13.97
N VAL A 513 -0.14 18.06 -14.94
CA VAL A 513 1.06 17.22 -14.98
C VAL A 513 2.31 18.03 -15.27
N PHE A 514 2.24 18.96 -16.24
CA PHE A 514 3.37 19.83 -16.60
C PHE A 514 3.93 20.64 -15.43
N PRO A 515 3.14 21.43 -14.69
CA PRO A 515 3.67 22.20 -13.56
C PRO A 515 4.20 21.30 -12.44
N GLN A 516 3.63 20.09 -12.24
CA GLN A 516 4.14 19.14 -11.25
C GLN A 516 5.52 18.60 -11.62
N ILE A 517 5.70 18.18 -12.88
CA ILE A 517 7.00 17.71 -13.40
C ILE A 517 8.02 18.84 -13.33
N GLN A 518 7.67 20.02 -13.83
CA GLN A 518 8.55 21.19 -13.81
C GLN A 518 8.97 21.53 -12.37
N LYS A 519 8.03 21.59 -11.42
CA LYS A 519 8.32 21.84 -10.01
C LYS A 519 9.27 20.78 -9.43
N LYS A 520 9.02 19.49 -9.68
CA LYS A 520 9.89 18.40 -9.20
C LYS A 520 11.28 18.47 -9.81
N VAL A 521 11.42 18.62 -11.12
CA VAL A 521 12.71 18.72 -11.80
C VAL A 521 13.51 19.89 -11.24
N ASN A 522 12.90 21.07 -11.10
CA ASN A 522 13.59 22.22 -10.52
C ASN A 522 14.02 21.98 -9.08
N ALA A 523 13.15 21.42 -8.24
CA ALA A 523 13.51 21.11 -6.86
C ALA A 523 14.71 20.16 -6.78
N ILE A 524 14.75 19.13 -7.64
CA ILE A 524 15.87 18.19 -7.72
C ILE A 524 17.13 18.91 -8.23
N CYS A 525 17.04 19.71 -9.29
CA CYS A 525 18.20 20.46 -9.80
C CYS A 525 18.75 21.46 -8.77
N THR A 526 17.89 22.17 -8.04
CA THR A 526 18.30 23.06 -6.95
C THR A 526 18.97 22.29 -5.82
N GLU A 527 18.45 21.12 -5.46
CA GLU A 527 19.08 20.23 -4.47
C GLU A 527 20.47 19.76 -4.91
N ILE A 528 20.58 19.30 -6.15
CA ILE A 528 21.84 18.93 -6.81
C ILE A 528 22.84 20.09 -6.75
N ALA A 529 22.42 21.32 -7.05
CA ALA A 529 23.26 22.51 -7.00
C ALA A 529 23.68 22.92 -5.58
N SER A 530 22.86 22.57 -4.58
CA SER A 530 23.18 22.78 -3.16
C SER A 530 24.14 21.73 -2.60
N SER A 531 24.30 20.59 -3.29
CA SER A 531 25.21 19.53 -2.88
C SER A 531 26.67 20.00 -2.93
N SER A 532 27.52 19.41 -2.09
CA SER A 532 28.96 19.73 -2.08
C SER A 532 29.71 19.16 -3.29
N SER A 533 29.01 18.59 -4.28
CA SER A 533 29.62 18.08 -5.49
C SER A 533 30.00 19.23 -6.42
N VAL A 534 31.28 19.29 -6.69
CA VAL A 534 32.00 20.36 -7.39
C VAL A 534 31.59 20.43 -8.86
N SER A 535 31.32 19.27 -9.42
CA SER A 535 30.91 19.06 -10.81
C SER A 535 29.61 19.80 -11.13
N LEU A 536 28.78 20.07 -10.12
CA LEU A 536 27.45 20.67 -10.29
C LEU A 536 27.44 22.18 -10.10
N GLN A 537 28.47 22.78 -9.52
CA GLN A 537 28.57 24.23 -9.35
C GLN A 537 28.57 24.98 -10.70
N LYS A 538 29.14 24.36 -11.75
CA LYS A 538 29.12 24.91 -13.11
C LYS A 538 27.71 24.98 -13.71
N THR A 539 26.75 24.22 -13.18
CA THR A 539 25.36 24.18 -13.65
C THR A 539 24.46 25.18 -12.92
N LEU A 540 24.92 25.74 -11.80
CA LEU A 540 24.19 26.70 -10.98
C LEU A 540 23.68 27.91 -11.78
N PRO A 541 24.43 28.53 -12.71
CA PRO A 541 23.91 29.64 -13.52
C PRO A 541 22.71 29.24 -14.39
N LEU A 542 22.70 28.02 -14.93
CA LEU A 542 21.59 27.51 -15.74
C LEU A 542 20.34 27.30 -14.89
N ILE A 543 20.53 26.67 -13.72
CA ILE A 543 19.45 26.40 -12.76
C ILE A 543 18.88 27.72 -12.24
N ALA A 544 19.73 28.66 -11.82
CA ALA A 544 19.32 29.95 -11.30
C ALA A 544 18.51 30.75 -12.34
N ARG A 545 18.95 30.75 -13.61
CA ARG A 545 18.22 31.43 -14.69
C ARG A 545 16.81 30.88 -14.87
N GLU A 546 16.63 29.56 -14.83
CA GLU A 546 15.30 28.95 -14.97
C GLU A 546 14.45 29.15 -13.73
N CYS A 547 15.00 29.05 -12.51
CA CYS A 547 14.26 29.34 -11.28
C CYS A 547 13.72 30.77 -11.26
N VAL A 548 14.52 31.77 -11.67
CA VAL A 548 14.11 33.18 -11.78
C VAL A 548 12.92 33.38 -12.72
N LYS A 549 12.87 32.65 -13.83
CA LYS A 549 11.75 32.74 -14.78
C LYS A 549 10.44 32.20 -14.22
N ILE A 550 10.51 31.17 -13.38
CA ILE A 550 9.33 30.46 -12.87
C ILE A 550 8.65 31.22 -11.74
N GLY A 551 9.39 32.04 -11.00
CA GLY A 551 8.82 32.85 -9.92
C GLY A 551 8.54 32.06 -8.64
N ASP A 552 9.10 30.85 -8.48
CA ASP A 552 8.92 30.04 -7.28
C ASP A 552 9.69 30.64 -6.10
N THR A 553 8.95 31.17 -5.13
CA THR A 553 9.52 31.83 -3.94
C THR A 553 10.35 30.91 -3.07
N GLU A 554 10.04 29.61 -3.02
CA GLU A 554 10.77 28.65 -2.18
C GLU A 554 12.13 28.32 -2.79
N LEU A 555 12.16 28.10 -4.10
CA LEU A 555 13.41 27.90 -4.86
C LEU A 555 14.27 29.16 -4.85
N HIS A 556 13.67 30.34 -4.96
CA HIS A 556 14.39 31.61 -4.79
C HIS A 556 15.04 31.73 -3.43
N ALA A 557 14.33 31.37 -2.35
CA ALA A 557 14.92 31.41 -1.02
C ALA A 557 16.09 30.42 -0.87
N SER A 558 16.00 29.23 -1.48
CA SER A 558 17.09 28.26 -1.49
C SER A 558 18.30 28.75 -2.28
N LEU A 559 18.08 29.34 -3.47
CA LEU A 559 19.15 29.94 -4.27
C LEU A 559 19.78 31.16 -3.59
N ASP A 560 18.97 32.00 -2.94
CA ASP A 560 19.43 33.15 -2.16
C ASP A 560 20.37 32.69 -1.03
N LEU A 561 20.04 31.60 -0.33
CA LEU A 561 20.93 31.02 0.68
C LEU A 561 22.24 30.46 0.10
N LEU A 562 22.24 29.99 -1.16
CA LEU A 562 23.44 29.51 -1.84
C LEU A 562 24.35 30.65 -2.30
N ILE A 563 23.78 31.74 -2.80
CA ILE A 563 24.51 32.92 -3.30
C ILE A 563 24.94 33.83 -2.14
N HIS A 564 24.10 33.94 -1.11
CA HIS A 564 24.27 34.78 0.06
C HIS A 564 24.23 33.95 1.35
N PRO A 565 25.28 33.12 1.62
CA PRO A 565 25.34 32.33 2.83
C PRO A 565 25.30 33.23 4.07
N ARG A 566 24.36 32.98 4.97
CA ARG A 566 24.17 33.76 6.22
C ARG A 566 25.21 33.49 7.29
N LEU A 567 26.09 32.52 7.06
CA LEU A 567 27.19 32.15 7.93
C LEU A 567 28.51 32.39 7.18
N PRO A 568 29.61 32.74 7.88
CA PRO A 568 30.92 32.85 7.27
C PRO A 568 31.25 31.55 6.51
N PRO A 569 31.71 31.62 5.25
CA PRO A 569 32.01 30.44 4.47
C PRO A 569 33.11 29.64 5.16
N ILE A 570 32.82 28.37 5.45
CA ILE A 570 33.84 27.43 5.93
C ILE A 570 34.81 27.22 4.77
N VAL A 571 36.09 27.58 4.96
CA VAL A 571 37.14 27.37 3.96
C VAL A 571 37.28 25.87 3.71
N ARG A 572 36.71 25.39 2.62
CA ARG A 572 36.88 24.01 2.16
C ARG A 572 38.08 23.97 1.21
N PRO A 573 38.91 22.92 1.25
CA PRO A 573 39.96 22.73 0.26
C PRO A 573 39.34 22.75 -1.14
N ILE A 574 40.03 23.44 -2.07
CA ILE A 574 39.62 23.47 -3.47
C ILE A 574 39.63 22.02 -3.96
N PRO A 575 38.51 21.51 -4.47
CA PRO A 575 38.43 20.13 -4.87
C PRO A 575 39.35 19.81 -6.06
N THR A 576 39.75 18.55 -6.18
CA THR A 576 40.59 18.10 -7.28
C THR A 576 39.87 18.23 -8.62
N THR A 577 40.53 18.89 -9.57
CA THR A 577 40.04 19.16 -10.94
C THR A 577 39.72 17.91 -11.75
N GLN A 578 40.19 16.73 -11.32
CA GLN A 578 39.95 15.43 -11.96
C GLN A 578 38.55 14.85 -11.70
N SER A 579 37.71 15.49 -10.88
CA SER A 579 36.34 15.03 -10.56
C SER A 579 35.26 15.62 -11.50
N LEU A 580 35.69 16.25 -12.59
CA LEU A 580 34.85 17.09 -13.42
C LEU A 580 34.64 16.41 -14.76
N SER A 581 33.39 16.10 -15.07
CA SER A 581 32.97 15.88 -16.44
C SER A 581 31.56 16.45 -16.58
N LEU A 582 31.46 17.65 -17.14
CA LEU A 582 30.21 18.13 -17.74
C LEU A 582 30.33 18.21 -19.26
N PHE A 583 31.55 18.10 -19.77
CA PHE A 583 31.86 18.13 -21.19
C PHE A 583 32.09 16.71 -21.68
N ARG A 584 31.67 16.41 -22.91
CA ARG A 584 31.91 15.09 -23.55
C ARG A 584 33.38 14.68 -23.52
N VAL A 585 34.29 15.67 -23.62
CA VAL A 585 35.75 15.46 -23.61
C VAL A 585 36.26 14.84 -22.31
N GLU A 586 35.55 15.06 -21.21
CA GLU A 586 35.91 14.57 -19.88
C GLU A 586 35.09 13.30 -19.51
N GLU A 587 34.21 12.81 -20.39
CA GLU A 587 33.29 11.71 -20.13
C GLU A 587 34.06 10.41 -19.86
N SER A 588 33.76 9.74 -18.75
CA SER A 588 34.37 8.43 -18.48
C SER A 588 33.84 7.39 -19.47
N VAL A 589 34.61 6.34 -19.76
CA VAL A 589 34.17 5.24 -20.66
C VAL A 589 32.87 4.59 -20.16
N GLU A 590 32.69 4.47 -18.84
CA GLU A 590 31.45 3.97 -18.26
C GLU A 590 30.26 4.90 -18.52
N GLU A 591 30.47 6.21 -18.38
CA GLU A 591 29.45 7.23 -18.64
C GLU A 591 29.08 7.28 -20.13
N ALA A 592 30.06 7.23 -21.03
CA ALA A 592 29.84 7.16 -22.47
C ALA A 592 29.04 5.92 -22.87
N SER A 593 29.38 4.76 -22.31
CA SER A 593 28.65 3.50 -22.54
C SER A 593 27.21 3.58 -22.02
N ALA A 594 27.01 4.13 -20.82
CA ALA A 594 25.67 4.31 -20.25
C ALA A 594 24.83 5.32 -21.06
N ARG A 595 25.44 6.40 -21.56
CA ARG A 595 24.79 7.39 -22.42
C ARG A 595 24.37 6.77 -23.76
N SER A 596 25.24 5.97 -24.36
CA SER A 596 24.95 5.23 -25.60
C SER A 596 23.78 4.26 -25.42
N GLN A 597 23.75 3.51 -24.30
CA GLN A 597 22.62 2.62 -23.96
C GLN A 597 21.29 3.37 -23.77
N LEU A 598 21.32 4.64 -23.38
CA LEU A 598 20.14 5.49 -23.26
C LEU A 598 19.71 6.10 -24.61
N GLY A 599 20.42 5.83 -25.71
CA GLY A 599 20.15 6.43 -27.02
C GLY A 599 20.41 7.94 -27.04
N LEU A 600 21.30 8.43 -26.17
CA LEU A 600 21.72 9.83 -26.09
C LEU A 600 23.02 10.08 -26.87
N ASP A 601 23.34 9.20 -27.83
CA ASP A 601 24.37 9.44 -28.83
C ASP A 601 23.80 10.39 -29.87
N PHE A 602 24.38 11.57 -29.94
CA PHE A 602 24.13 12.48 -31.04
C PHE A 602 25.06 12.01 -32.15
N GLU A 603 24.52 11.72 -33.34
CA GLU A 603 25.32 11.50 -34.53
C GLU A 603 26.13 12.78 -34.77
N GLU A 604 27.32 12.86 -34.18
CA GLU A 604 28.32 13.84 -34.56
C GLU A 604 28.65 13.53 -36.01
N GLY A 605 28.10 14.34 -36.91
CA GLY A 605 28.36 14.27 -38.34
C GLY A 605 29.85 14.00 -38.55
N ALA A 606 30.14 12.83 -39.12
CA ALA A 606 31.44 12.19 -39.13
C ALA A 606 32.52 12.92 -39.96
N ASP A 607 32.33 14.20 -40.29
CA ASP A 607 33.04 14.84 -41.41
C ASP A 607 34.07 15.91 -41.05
N GLU A 608 34.26 16.36 -39.79
CA GLU A 608 35.16 17.51 -39.57
C GLU A 608 36.26 17.44 -38.50
N GLN A 609 36.41 16.40 -37.68
CA GLN A 609 37.36 16.48 -36.54
C GLN A 609 38.61 15.57 -36.57
N ASN A 610 38.83 14.75 -37.60
CA ASN A 610 40.06 13.92 -37.69
C ASN A 610 41.17 14.46 -38.63
N ALA A 611 41.12 15.73 -39.05
CA ALA A 611 42.08 16.25 -40.03
C ALA A 611 43.25 17.11 -39.49
N VAL A 612 43.41 17.35 -38.18
CA VAL A 612 44.40 18.35 -37.69
C VAL A 612 45.39 17.86 -36.61
N ALA A 613 45.36 16.58 -36.20
CA ALA A 613 46.19 16.13 -35.07
C ALA A 613 47.49 15.36 -35.41
N ASP A 614 47.96 15.38 -36.66
CA ASP A 614 49.17 14.62 -37.06
C ASP A 614 50.16 15.47 -37.88
N GLN A 615 50.68 16.53 -37.25
CA GLN A 615 51.93 17.19 -37.66
C GLN A 615 52.73 17.56 -36.41
N ASP A 616 53.35 16.57 -35.78
CA ASP A 616 54.48 16.81 -34.87
C ASP A 616 55.78 16.40 -35.55
N ALA A 617 56.70 17.36 -35.59
CA ALA A 617 57.94 17.32 -36.35
C ALA A 617 58.92 16.29 -35.78
N VAL A 618 59.27 15.32 -36.61
CA VAL A 618 60.40 14.41 -36.39
C VAL A 618 61.70 15.22 -36.53
N MET A 619 62.39 15.51 -35.42
CA MET A 619 63.81 15.83 -35.43
C MET A 619 64.61 14.54 -35.21
N GLN A 620 65.26 14.08 -36.28
CA GLN A 620 66.29 13.04 -36.24
C GLN A 620 67.62 13.68 -35.83
N ASP A 621 68.19 13.22 -34.71
CA ASP A 621 69.63 13.28 -34.49
C ASP A 621 70.15 11.86 -34.24
N GLY A 622 71.06 11.43 -35.12
CA GLY A 622 71.71 10.14 -35.07
C GLY A 622 72.95 10.18 -34.20
N PHE A 623 73.16 9.15 -33.39
CA PHE A 623 74.50 8.75 -32.94
C PHE A 623 74.63 7.24 -32.83
N VAL A 624 75.85 6.80 -33.14
CA VAL A 624 76.28 5.44 -33.46
C VAL A 624 76.79 4.72 -32.21
N SER A 625 76.36 3.46 -32.07
CA SER A 625 77.01 2.24 -31.52
C SER A 625 78.18 2.33 -30.53
N ALA A 626 78.08 1.60 -29.40
CA ALA A 626 79.05 0.56 -28.99
C ALA A 626 78.62 -0.21 -27.72
N THR A 627 78.50 -1.53 -27.83
CA THR A 627 78.70 -2.53 -26.76
C THR A 627 80.23 -2.79 -26.61
N PRO A 628 80.79 -3.30 -25.48
CA PRO A 628 80.35 -4.52 -24.80
C PRO A 628 80.42 -4.54 -23.24
N ALA A 629 79.84 -5.61 -22.68
CA ALA A 629 79.86 -6.12 -21.29
C ALA A 629 81.32 -6.40 -20.76
N PRO A 630 81.58 -6.85 -19.50
CA PRO A 630 80.66 -7.54 -18.57
C PRO A 630 80.83 -7.33 -17.03
N ALA A 631 79.86 -7.92 -16.31
CA ALA A 631 79.92 -8.52 -14.96
C ALA A 631 80.32 -7.69 -13.72
N HIS A 632 79.39 -7.55 -12.76
CA HIS A 632 79.60 -7.99 -11.36
C HIS A 632 78.34 -7.85 -10.47
N GLN A 633 77.97 -8.99 -9.88
CA GLN A 633 77.50 -9.24 -8.49
C GLN A 633 76.28 -8.52 -7.89
N GLU A 634 75.26 -9.34 -7.60
CA GLU A 634 74.18 -9.13 -6.63
C GLU A 634 74.69 -8.99 -5.17
N PRO A 635 73.98 -8.21 -4.36
CA PRO A 635 73.79 -8.50 -2.94
C PRO A 635 72.29 -8.59 -2.54
N PRO A 636 71.98 -9.15 -1.34
CA PRO A 636 70.83 -10.00 -1.12
C PRO A 636 69.55 -9.29 -0.65
N LYS A 637 68.43 -9.99 -0.87
CA LYS A 637 67.07 -9.73 -0.40
C LYS A 637 66.99 -9.39 1.10
N GLU A 638 66.51 -8.19 1.41
CA GLU A 638 65.94 -7.83 2.71
C GLU A 638 64.43 -8.04 2.73
N LEU A 639 63.96 -8.75 3.76
CA LEU A 639 62.56 -8.97 4.10
C LEU A 639 61.91 -7.68 4.63
N PRO A 640 60.65 -7.36 4.26
CA PRO A 640 59.94 -6.23 4.83
C PRO A 640 59.61 -6.49 6.31
N ARG A 641 60.14 -5.64 7.19
CA ARG A 641 59.81 -5.55 8.62
C ARG A 641 58.33 -5.18 8.80
N GLN A 642 57.65 -5.92 9.68
CA GLN A 642 56.32 -5.56 10.20
C GLN A 642 56.36 -4.23 10.96
N PRO A 643 55.34 -3.36 10.81
CA PRO A 643 55.21 -2.17 11.64
C PRO A 643 54.73 -2.54 13.06
N PHE A 644 55.41 -1.96 14.04
CA PHE A 644 55.10 -1.96 15.47
C PHE A 644 53.67 -1.44 15.73
N LEU A 645 52.91 -2.19 16.54
CA LEU A 645 51.69 -1.70 17.20
C LEU A 645 52.08 -0.86 18.43
N PRO A 646 51.47 0.32 18.65
CA PRO A 646 51.62 1.05 19.90
C PRO A 646 50.77 0.42 21.02
N SER A 647 51.42 0.14 22.14
CA SER A 647 50.81 -0.32 23.40
C SER A 647 49.73 0.66 23.87
N ALA A 648 48.52 0.15 24.09
CA ALA A 648 47.44 0.87 24.75
C ALA A 648 47.71 1.02 26.27
N PRO A 649 47.25 2.11 26.90
CA PRO A 649 47.44 2.33 28.32
C PRO A 649 46.50 1.46 29.15
N VAL A 650 47.07 0.90 30.23
CA VAL A 650 46.38 0.21 31.32
C VAL A 650 45.41 1.18 31.98
N VAL A 651 44.11 0.99 31.78
CA VAL A 651 43.05 1.66 32.55
C VAL A 651 42.56 0.69 33.62
N SER A 652 42.77 1.09 34.85
CA SER A 652 42.32 0.46 36.09
C SER A 652 40.79 0.29 36.11
N GLN A 653 40.32 -0.95 36.24
CA GLN A 653 38.92 -1.25 36.50
C GLN A 653 38.58 -0.99 37.99
N PRO A 654 37.48 -0.29 38.30
CA PRO A 654 36.86 -0.36 39.61
C PRO A 654 35.99 -1.63 39.72
N SER A 655 36.12 -2.32 40.84
CA SER A 655 35.37 -3.50 41.23
C SER A 655 33.88 -3.20 41.43
N VAL A 656 33.03 -4.02 40.82
CA VAL A 656 31.58 -4.09 41.07
C VAL A 656 31.23 -5.54 41.47
N PRO A 657 30.34 -5.78 42.46
CA PRO A 657 30.23 -7.07 43.10
C PRO A 657 29.29 -8.06 42.40
N ALA A 658 29.71 -9.33 42.46
CA ALA A 658 28.96 -10.60 42.49
C ALA A 658 27.68 -10.73 41.63
N THR A 659 27.85 -11.35 40.46
CA THR A 659 26.79 -11.99 39.68
C THR A 659 26.33 -13.29 40.36
N VAL A 660 25.05 -13.34 40.74
CA VAL A 660 24.37 -14.56 41.18
C VAL A 660 24.00 -15.40 39.96
N THR A 661 24.40 -16.67 40.00
CA THR A 661 24.09 -17.73 39.03
C THR A 661 22.59 -18.06 39.04
N PRO A 662 21.89 -18.14 37.88
CA PRO A 662 20.57 -18.76 37.82
C PRO A 662 20.69 -20.27 37.53
N LEU A 663 20.15 -21.07 38.45
CA LEU A 663 19.82 -22.49 38.23
C LEU A 663 18.61 -22.66 37.29
N PRO A 664 18.48 -23.84 36.63
CA PRO A 664 17.42 -24.13 35.68
C PRO A 664 16.08 -24.43 36.39
N TRP A 665 15.00 -23.86 35.88
CA TRP A 665 13.64 -24.08 36.36
C TRP A 665 13.02 -25.35 35.73
N GLN A 666 12.65 -26.31 36.59
CA GLN A 666 11.67 -27.36 36.32
C GLN A 666 10.24 -26.88 36.65
N PRO A 667 9.20 -27.41 35.98
CA PRO A 667 7.82 -27.05 36.23
C PRO A 667 7.26 -27.80 37.45
N LYS A 668 6.55 -27.09 38.35
CA LYS A 668 5.74 -27.68 39.43
C LYS A 668 4.26 -27.55 39.14
N GLU A 669 3.57 -28.64 39.47
CA GLU A 669 2.17 -28.97 39.26
C GLU A 669 1.18 -28.10 40.05
N ALA A 670 -0.06 -28.18 39.58
CA ALA A 670 -1.23 -27.43 39.96
C ALA A 670 -1.72 -27.73 41.39
N VAL A 671 -2.16 -26.67 42.07
CA VAL A 671 -2.90 -26.73 43.32
C VAL A 671 -4.39 -26.99 43.03
N VAL A 672 -4.88 -28.06 43.64
CA VAL A 672 -6.28 -28.49 43.75
C VAL A 672 -7.11 -27.45 44.51
N ILE A 673 -8.23 -27.00 43.93
CA ILE A 673 -9.29 -26.29 44.65
C ILE A 673 -10.54 -27.19 44.66
N GLN A 674 -10.88 -27.64 45.87
CA GLN A 674 -12.12 -28.33 46.21
C GLN A 674 -13.32 -27.42 45.95
N SER A 675 -14.33 -27.92 45.24
CA SER A 675 -15.64 -27.27 45.12
C SER A 675 -16.67 -28.08 45.90
N THR A 676 -17.30 -27.39 46.83
CA THR A 676 -18.34 -27.84 47.75
C THR A 676 -19.66 -28.13 47.06
N THR A 677 -20.26 -29.21 47.53
CA THR A 677 -21.60 -29.73 47.29
C THR A 677 -22.69 -28.73 47.67
N VAL A 678 -23.64 -28.46 46.77
CA VAL A 678 -24.98 -27.97 47.15
C VAL A 678 -26.04 -28.74 46.37
N THR A 679 -26.75 -29.56 47.12
CA THR A 679 -27.97 -30.29 46.81
C THR A 679 -29.11 -29.32 46.49
N SER A 680 -29.85 -29.52 45.40
CA SER A 680 -31.23 -29.04 45.32
C SER A 680 -32.11 -29.95 44.46
N THR A 681 -33.28 -30.15 45.03
CA THR A 681 -34.23 -31.23 44.82
C THR A 681 -35.20 -30.91 43.69
N THR A 682 -35.49 -31.94 42.92
CA THR A 682 -36.68 -32.24 42.11
C THR A 682 -37.92 -31.38 42.38
N THR A 683 -38.56 -30.87 41.32
CA THR A 683 -40.03 -30.94 41.18
C THR A 683 -40.49 -30.76 39.73
N ARG A 684 -41.31 -31.72 39.30
CA ARG A 684 -42.18 -31.76 38.11
C ARG A 684 -43.01 -30.46 37.99
N THR A 685 -43.55 -30.14 36.80
CA THR A 685 -44.97 -30.40 36.41
C THR A 685 -45.31 -29.71 35.07
N THR A 686 -45.69 -30.54 34.09
CA THR A 686 -46.64 -30.35 32.96
C THR A 686 -46.64 -29.08 32.09
N THR A 687 -46.35 -29.27 30.81
CA THR A 687 -46.94 -28.57 29.67
C THR A 687 -48.13 -29.37 29.11
N SER A 688 -49.19 -28.68 28.68
CA SER A 688 -50.20 -29.24 27.76
C SER A 688 -50.66 -28.19 26.73
N ALA A 689 -50.38 -28.49 25.47
CA ALA A 689 -51.13 -28.05 24.30
C ALA A 689 -51.16 -29.25 23.32
N PRO A 690 -52.25 -29.48 22.56
CA PRO A 690 -52.47 -30.74 21.87
C PRO A 690 -51.93 -30.79 20.42
N ALA A 691 -51.77 -32.04 19.98
CA ALA A 691 -51.18 -32.57 18.75
C ALA A 691 -51.91 -32.25 17.42
N PRO A 692 -51.26 -32.58 16.29
CA PRO A 692 -51.72 -33.66 15.39
C PRO A 692 -50.61 -34.72 15.21
N ALA A 693 -50.88 -36.02 15.30
CA ALA A 693 -51.51 -36.95 14.34
C ALA A 693 -50.58 -37.41 13.19
N SER A 694 -50.64 -38.73 12.93
CA SER A 694 -50.00 -39.60 11.91
C SER A 694 -48.47 -39.82 12.06
N ASP A 695 -47.92 -40.99 12.38
CA ASP A 695 -48.14 -42.42 11.99
C ASP A 695 -47.15 -42.87 10.88
N ASP A 696 -46.72 -44.13 11.03
CA ASP A 696 -45.86 -44.98 10.18
C ASP A 696 -44.32 -44.87 10.21
N SER A 697 -43.76 -45.69 11.12
CA SER A 697 -42.82 -46.81 10.88
C SER A 697 -41.76 -46.73 9.79
N GLN A 698 -40.48 -46.85 10.17
CA GLN A 698 -39.67 -48.05 9.91
C GLN A 698 -38.31 -47.94 10.63
N ASP A 699 -38.04 -48.95 11.45
CA ASP A 699 -36.85 -49.15 12.27
C ASP A 699 -35.64 -49.59 11.42
N GLU A 700 -34.51 -48.89 11.57
CA GLU A 700 -33.18 -49.42 11.25
C GLU A 700 -32.36 -49.38 12.54
N ASP A 701 -32.19 -50.57 13.14
CA ASP A 701 -31.34 -50.86 14.29
C ASP A 701 -29.85 -50.77 13.88
N GLU A 702 -29.12 -49.79 14.41
CA GLU A 702 -27.66 -49.80 14.37
C GLU A 702 -27.06 -50.39 15.67
N GLU A 703 -26.26 -51.41 15.45
CA GLU A 703 -25.58 -52.29 16.41
C GLU A 703 -24.49 -51.55 17.21
N MET A 704 -24.57 -51.59 18.55
CA MET A 704 -23.55 -51.01 19.44
C MET A 704 -22.30 -51.91 19.54
N PRO A 705 -21.08 -51.37 19.47
CA PRO A 705 -19.87 -52.17 19.64
C PRO A 705 -19.66 -52.59 21.11
N THR A 706 -19.33 -53.86 21.28
CA THR A 706 -18.94 -54.51 22.53
C THR A 706 -17.67 -53.89 23.14
N ILE A 707 -17.75 -53.49 24.41
CA ILE A 707 -16.62 -53.04 25.22
C ILE A 707 -15.94 -54.29 25.82
N ASP A 708 -14.69 -54.49 25.43
CA ASP A 708 -13.79 -55.52 25.97
C ASP A 708 -13.33 -55.13 27.39
N LEU A 709 -13.72 -55.93 28.38
CA LEU A 709 -13.32 -55.82 29.79
C LEU A 709 -12.36 -56.97 30.09
N GLY A 710 -11.12 -56.81 29.65
CA GLY A 710 -10.05 -57.78 29.87
C GLY A 710 -8.76 -57.11 30.33
N SER A 711 -8.28 -57.58 31.49
CA SER A 711 -6.90 -57.53 31.96
C SER A 711 -6.50 -56.40 32.89
N ASP A 712 -6.94 -56.61 34.12
CA ASP A 712 -6.13 -56.52 35.34
C ASP A 712 -4.88 -57.42 35.22
N SER A 713 -3.69 -56.90 35.51
CA SER A 713 -2.56 -57.70 36.02
C SER A 713 -1.51 -56.77 36.64
N GLU A 714 -1.43 -56.91 37.95
CA GLU A 714 -0.34 -56.54 38.85
C GLU A 714 1.01 -57.02 38.31
N ASP A 715 2.08 -56.25 38.56
CA ASP A 715 3.41 -56.81 38.79
C ASP A 715 4.17 -55.90 39.76
N GLU A 716 4.55 -56.52 40.86
CA GLU A 716 5.48 -56.06 41.90
C GLU A 716 6.94 -56.15 41.40
N GLU A 717 7.83 -55.53 42.18
CA GLU A 717 9.26 -55.81 42.41
C GLU A 717 10.31 -54.75 41.98
N ASP A 718 11.09 -54.41 43.02
CA ASP A 718 12.37 -53.69 43.20
C ASP A 718 12.49 -52.15 43.11
#